data_AF-A0A8H6U4H2-F1
#
_entry.id   AF-A0A8H6U4H2-F1
#
_cell.length_a   1.000
_cell.length_b   1.000
_cell.length_c   1.000
_cell.angle_alpha   90.00
_cell.angle_beta   90.00
_cell.angle_gamma   90.00
#
_symmetry.space_group_name_H-M   'P 1'
#
loop_
_entity.id
_entity.type
_entity.pdbx_description
1 polymer ?
#
loop_
_entity_poly.entity_id
_entity_poly.type
_entity_poly.pdbx_seq_one_letter_code
_entity_poly.pdbx_strand_id
1 'polypeptide(L)'
;MAAKRTAIVTGAAGGIGRAIALRLADDGFDVAVNDISRQSEALTQLVAEITAKGRTSSLHIADVSSEDEVCAMVEAVVNQYGSLDVMVANAGIATRSPISEMTAEQWDRIMNINARGVFLCYKYAGMQMIKQGNGGRIIGASSTVGKQGSVLIRHPFNFAYTASKFAVRGLTQAAALEFGPHGITVNAYAPGAVDTEMLPFIFPPDTPRDTLLGEMAKLSPLKLVGTPADIANLVSFIASKESQFITGEWQRLSQRLNGLEVLLQARVFQPTVELISINRVMSDFPPFAARDNFSVVLSLFIPGYQLMSPLIECTLHTGLPMPTLLEIQPNAPRKVFCGSKLRYHPSMAHVLAARLVGTGPIVHSEPDKRGTDDSNVNPTIAYFSFSCSALSIRRLRKPVPSHSRLHRWLLLKHRMASKGTALVTGSARGIGRAIALRLADDGFDVAVNDIPVQSEALAQLVAEISAKGRKSSLHIADVSLEEEVRGMVEAVANHFGSLDVMVANAGIAKWTSVFDSTHLNLTTLAPPIIDASTVTAEQWDLTMNVNARSAFLCYKYAGMQMIKQGKGGRIIGASSVAGKRGSVFNFAYTASKFAVRGLTQAAALEFGPHGITVNAYAPGAVDTDMREQNSYEILAFRINRSVPHVLPPGTPRDTLLEEMKKLSPQKAVGTPTDIANVVSFIASKESSFITGVARTIQTVAYISCSAPSIRRLRKLLPSHSRLHRCLLLKHRMASKGTALVTGSARGIGRAIALRLADDGFDVAVNDISVQSEALAQLVAEISAKGRKSSLHIADVSLEDEVRGMVEAVINHHGSLNVMVANAGIAKWTSVFDMTTEQWDLTMNVNARSAFLCYKYAGMQMIKQGKGGRIIGASSVLGKQGSPFNFAYTASKFAVRGLTQAAALEFGPHGITVNAYAPGAIDTDMLPHVLPPGTPRDTLLEEMKKLSPQKAVGTPTDIANVVSFIASKESSFITGGFGLYRLLRVEPNLCRSNYVCQWWNLFRLTVLIIE
;
A
#
# COMPACT_ATOMS: atom_id res chain seq x y z
N MET A 1 34.23 15.26 -27.02
CA MET A 1 32.97 14.56 -27.37
C MET A 1 32.15 14.38 -26.09
N ALA A 2 30.83 14.20 -26.18
CA ALA A 2 30.06 13.70 -25.04
C ALA A 2 30.48 12.24 -24.76
N ALA A 3 30.55 11.84 -23.49
CA ALA A 3 30.83 10.45 -23.15
C ALA A 3 29.74 9.53 -23.71
N LYS A 4 30.14 8.41 -24.33
CA LYS A 4 29.22 7.31 -24.62
C LYS A 4 28.62 6.81 -23.31
N ARG A 5 27.38 6.31 -23.37
CA ARG A 5 26.70 5.68 -22.24
C ARG A 5 26.05 4.39 -22.71
N THR A 6 26.22 3.32 -21.97
CA THR A 6 25.78 1.98 -22.36
C THR A 6 24.61 1.50 -21.52
N ALA A 7 23.59 0.95 -22.16
CA ALA A 7 22.46 0.31 -21.49
C ALA A 7 22.33 -1.17 -21.88
N ILE A 8 22.07 -2.04 -20.90
CA ILE A 8 21.58 -3.42 -21.14
C ILE A 8 20.09 -3.45 -20.88
N VAL A 9 19.32 -4.05 -21.80
CA VAL A 9 17.88 -4.31 -21.61
C VAL A 9 17.60 -5.80 -21.79
N THR A 10 17.11 -6.45 -20.73
CA THR A 10 16.76 -7.88 -20.72
C THR A 10 15.28 -8.10 -21.05
N GLY A 11 14.94 -9.21 -21.71
CA GLY A 11 13.58 -9.45 -22.21
C GLY A 11 13.16 -8.39 -23.26
N ALA A 12 14.09 -7.98 -24.10
CA ALA A 12 13.95 -6.83 -25.00
C ALA A 12 13.18 -7.13 -26.30
N ALA A 13 12.88 -8.39 -26.62
CA ALA A 13 12.32 -8.75 -27.93
C ALA A 13 10.88 -8.24 -28.16
N GLY A 14 10.14 -7.89 -27.10
CA GLY A 14 8.74 -7.47 -27.20
C GLY A 14 8.28 -6.53 -26.08
N GLY A 15 7.02 -6.12 -26.16
CA GLY A 15 6.31 -5.32 -25.15
C GLY A 15 7.11 -4.16 -24.56
N ILE A 16 7.21 -4.16 -23.23
CA ILE A 16 7.88 -3.10 -22.44
C ILE A 16 9.39 -3.04 -22.71
N GLY A 17 10.07 -4.19 -22.81
CA GLY A 17 11.52 -4.23 -23.03
C GLY A 17 11.94 -3.59 -24.35
N ARG A 18 11.22 -3.92 -25.43
CA ARG A 18 11.44 -3.33 -26.76
C ARG A 18 11.25 -1.82 -26.76
N ALA A 19 10.23 -1.32 -26.07
CA ALA A 19 9.95 0.12 -25.95
C ALA A 19 11.03 0.86 -25.12
N ILE A 20 11.53 0.24 -24.04
CA ILE A 20 12.65 0.78 -23.24
C ILE A 20 13.91 0.88 -24.09
N ALA A 21 14.28 -0.18 -24.82
CA ALA A 21 15.49 -0.19 -25.65
C ALA A 21 15.48 0.90 -26.73
N LEU A 22 14.36 1.08 -27.43
CA LEU A 22 14.19 2.16 -28.42
C LEU A 22 14.23 3.56 -27.79
N ARG A 23 13.61 3.73 -26.60
CA ARG A 23 13.61 5.02 -25.90
C ARG A 23 15.01 5.40 -25.39
N LEU A 24 15.76 4.45 -24.83
CA LEU A 24 17.14 4.71 -24.39
C LEU A 24 18.06 5.02 -25.58
N ALA A 25 17.82 4.43 -26.76
CA ALA A 25 18.50 4.83 -27.98
C ALA A 25 18.21 6.29 -28.37
N ASP A 26 16.94 6.73 -28.29
CA ASP A 26 16.55 8.14 -28.53
C ASP A 26 17.14 9.09 -27.46
N ASP A 27 17.27 8.65 -26.21
CA ASP A 27 17.97 9.37 -25.13
C ASP A 27 19.51 9.38 -25.30
N GLY A 28 20.04 8.78 -26.37
CA GLY A 28 21.46 8.79 -26.71
C GLY A 28 22.32 7.72 -26.03
N PHE A 29 21.73 6.64 -25.50
CA PHE A 29 22.51 5.46 -25.08
C PHE A 29 22.89 4.60 -26.29
N ASP A 30 24.02 3.90 -26.20
CA ASP A 30 24.31 2.70 -26.99
C ASP A 30 23.70 1.52 -26.22
N VAL A 31 23.05 0.56 -26.91
CA VAL A 31 22.09 -0.35 -26.24
C VAL A 31 22.35 -1.82 -26.61
N ALA A 32 22.72 -2.62 -25.63
CA ALA A 32 22.74 -4.08 -25.72
C ALA A 32 21.35 -4.65 -25.40
N VAL A 33 20.81 -5.49 -26.28
CA VAL A 33 19.49 -6.09 -26.15
C VAL A 33 19.58 -7.61 -25.93
N ASN A 34 18.91 -8.08 -24.88
CA ASN A 34 18.93 -9.47 -24.45
C ASN A 34 17.53 -10.09 -24.42
N ASP A 35 17.44 -11.36 -24.81
CA ASP A 35 16.31 -12.26 -24.62
C ASP A 35 16.80 -13.71 -24.87
N ILE A 36 15.94 -14.71 -24.71
CA ILE A 36 16.28 -16.13 -24.94
C ILE A 36 16.35 -16.48 -26.44
N SER A 37 17.08 -17.57 -26.77
CA SER A 37 17.45 -17.92 -28.16
C SER A 37 16.29 -17.99 -29.17
N ARG A 38 15.06 -18.32 -28.73
CA ARG A 38 13.87 -18.36 -29.61
C ARG A 38 13.34 -16.98 -30.06
N GLN A 39 13.95 -15.90 -29.57
CA GLN A 39 13.58 -14.50 -29.85
C GLN A 39 14.68 -13.76 -30.64
N SER A 40 15.72 -14.47 -31.10
CA SER A 40 16.89 -13.92 -31.80
C SER A 40 16.52 -13.08 -33.03
N GLU A 41 15.52 -13.48 -33.81
CA GLU A 41 15.03 -12.71 -34.96
C GLU A 41 14.47 -11.34 -34.53
N ALA A 42 13.59 -11.30 -33.52
CA ALA A 42 13.00 -10.07 -33.00
C ALA A 42 14.04 -9.14 -32.36
N LEU A 43 15.06 -9.70 -31.70
CA LEU A 43 16.23 -8.93 -31.24
C LEU A 43 17.05 -8.38 -32.42
N THR A 44 17.21 -9.13 -33.50
CA THR A 44 17.98 -8.71 -34.69
C THR A 44 17.28 -7.54 -35.39
N GLN A 45 15.96 -7.59 -35.52
CA GLN A 45 15.13 -6.47 -36.00
C GLN A 45 15.28 -5.23 -35.10
N LEU A 46 15.26 -5.41 -33.77
CA LEU A 46 15.46 -4.33 -32.80
C LEU A 46 16.88 -3.71 -32.87
N VAL A 47 17.93 -4.51 -33.05
CA VAL A 47 19.30 -4.02 -33.28
C VAL A 47 19.37 -3.16 -34.54
N ALA A 48 18.71 -3.57 -35.63
CA ALA A 48 18.63 -2.78 -36.85
C ALA A 48 17.87 -1.44 -36.65
N GLU A 49 16.74 -1.45 -35.92
CA GLU A 49 16.00 -0.22 -35.58
C GLU A 49 16.79 0.76 -34.70
N ILE A 50 17.58 0.25 -33.75
CA ILE A 50 18.45 1.09 -32.90
C ILE A 50 19.64 1.63 -33.71
N THR A 51 20.20 0.81 -34.62
CA THR A 51 21.26 1.23 -35.54
C THR A 51 20.77 2.32 -36.49
N ALA A 52 19.53 2.22 -37.00
CA ALA A 52 18.89 3.24 -37.82
C ALA A 52 18.62 4.57 -37.08
N LYS A 53 18.65 4.59 -35.73
CA LYS A 53 18.64 5.81 -34.90
C LYS A 53 20.03 6.43 -34.72
N GLY A 54 21.08 5.85 -35.29
CA GLY A 54 22.47 6.32 -35.13
C GLY A 54 23.11 5.93 -33.80
N ARG A 55 22.65 4.84 -33.16
CA ARG A 55 23.24 4.30 -31.93
C ARG A 55 23.79 2.90 -32.17
N THR A 56 24.88 2.55 -31.49
CA THR A 56 25.47 1.19 -31.57
C THR A 56 24.62 0.23 -30.76
N SER A 57 24.27 -0.92 -31.35
CA SER A 57 23.44 -1.95 -30.71
C SER A 57 24.00 -3.35 -30.93
N SER A 58 23.71 -4.26 -30.01
CA SER A 58 24.22 -5.63 -29.98
C SER A 58 23.17 -6.58 -29.42
N LEU A 59 23.22 -7.84 -29.87
CA LEU A 59 22.30 -8.90 -29.50
C LEU A 59 23.03 -9.89 -28.57
N HIS A 60 22.47 -10.13 -27.38
CA HIS A 60 23.03 -11.06 -26.39
C HIS A 60 22.00 -12.12 -26.02
N ILE A 61 22.19 -13.35 -26.50
CA ILE A 61 21.37 -14.50 -26.09
C ILE A 61 21.87 -14.98 -24.72
N ALA A 62 21.02 -14.87 -23.70
CA ALA A 62 21.26 -15.35 -22.35
C ALA A 62 19.92 -15.52 -21.62
N ASP A 63 19.70 -16.65 -20.95
CA ASP A 63 18.57 -16.81 -20.03
C ASP A 63 18.91 -16.16 -18.68
N VAL A 64 18.13 -15.16 -18.27
CA VAL A 64 18.36 -14.43 -17.02
C VAL A 64 18.26 -15.31 -15.76
N SER A 65 17.68 -16.51 -15.84
CA SER A 65 17.64 -17.45 -14.73
C SER A 65 18.95 -18.23 -14.51
N SER A 66 19.86 -18.19 -15.50
CA SER A 66 21.21 -18.74 -15.47
C SER A 66 22.21 -17.70 -14.94
N GLU A 67 23.16 -18.11 -14.09
CA GLU A 67 24.10 -17.18 -13.44
C GLU A 67 25.33 -16.90 -14.30
N ASP A 68 25.87 -17.95 -14.93
CA ASP A 68 27.04 -17.85 -15.81
C ASP A 68 26.71 -17.05 -17.08
N GLU A 69 25.52 -17.24 -17.67
CA GLU A 69 25.06 -16.49 -18.83
C GLU A 69 24.84 -15.00 -18.53
N VAL A 70 24.33 -14.66 -17.33
CA VAL A 70 24.17 -13.24 -16.92
C VAL A 70 25.53 -12.59 -16.66
N CYS A 71 26.49 -13.33 -16.09
CA CYS A 71 27.86 -12.85 -15.92
C CYS A 71 28.53 -12.60 -17.28
N ALA A 72 28.51 -13.61 -18.16
CA ALA A 72 29.08 -13.53 -19.50
C ALA A 72 28.44 -12.44 -20.37
N MET A 73 27.13 -12.21 -20.27
CA MET A 73 26.44 -11.10 -20.93
C MET A 73 26.98 -9.74 -20.46
N VAL A 74 27.12 -9.52 -19.15
CA VAL A 74 27.63 -8.26 -18.61
C VAL A 74 29.09 -8.03 -19.04
N GLU A 75 29.92 -9.07 -18.99
CA GLU A 75 31.32 -9.01 -19.44
C GLU A 75 31.44 -8.74 -20.95
N ALA A 76 30.66 -9.43 -21.80
CA ALA A 76 30.66 -9.22 -23.24
C ALA A 76 30.25 -7.79 -23.62
N VAL A 77 29.24 -7.23 -22.96
CA VAL A 77 28.83 -5.83 -23.16
C VAL A 77 29.93 -4.86 -22.71
N VAL A 78 30.57 -5.08 -21.57
CA VAL A 78 31.69 -4.24 -21.11
C VAL A 78 32.85 -4.30 -22.10
N ASN A 79 33.20 -5.48 -22.58
CA ASN A 79 34.28 -5.67 -23.56
C ASN A 79 33.97 -5.01 -24.92
N GLN A 80 32.70 -4.97 -25.32
CA GLN A 80 32.27 -4.36 -26.59
C GLN A 80 32.12 -2.83 -26.53
N TYR A 81 31.63 -2.28 -25.41
CA TYR A 81 31.28 -0.86 -25.28
C TYR A 81 32.22 -0.05 -24.36
N GLY A 82 33.07 -0.71 -23.59
CA GLY A 82 34.00 -0.13 -22.60
C GLY A 82 33.38 0.16 -21.23
N SER A 83 32.05 0.22 -21.12
CA SER A 83 31.34 0.50 -19.86
C SER A 83 29.91 -0.03 -19.85
N LEU A 84 29.34 -0.13 -18.65
CA LEU A 84 27.92 -0.33 -18.38
C LEU A 84 27.40 0.79 -17.46
N ASP A 85 26.51 1.66 -17.96
CA ASP A 85 25.92 2.78 -17.21
C ASP A 85 24.52 2.45 -16.67
N VAL A 86 23.74 1.67 -17.42
CA VAL A 86 22.33 1.36 -17.11
C VAL A 86 22.06 -0.14 -17.27
N MET A 87 21.53 -0.78 -16.23
CA MET A 87 21.03 -2.15 -16.31
C MET A 87 19.50 -2.17 -16.14
N VAL A 88 18.78 -2.64 -17.15
CA VAL A 88 17.33 -2.85 -17.08
C VAL A 88 17.01 -4.34 -16.98
N ALA A 89 16.75 -4.79 -15.76
CA ALA A 89 16.24 -6.12 -15.43
C ALA A 89 14.73 -6.20 -15.71
N ASN A 90 14.36 -6.12 -16.99
CA ASN A 90 12.99 -6.12 -17.48
C ASN A 90 12.41 -7.53 -17.69
N ALA A 91 13.25 -8.53 -17.97
CA ALA A 91 12.82 -9.89 -18.26
C ALA A 91 11.83 -10.47 -17.23
N GLY A 92 10.81 -11.17 -17.71
CA GLY A 92 9.84 -11.81 -16.83
C GLY A 92 8.70 -12.52 -17.54
N ILE A 93 8.18 -13.55 -16.87
CA ILE A 93 7.04 -14.35 -17.32
C ILE A 93 5.88 -14.26 -16.32
N ALA A 94 4.68 -14.61 -16.78
CA ALA A 94 3.52 -14.86 -15.93
C ALA A 94 2.92 -16.23 -16.28
N THR A 95 2.30 -16.88 -15.31
CA THR A 95 1.47 -18.07 -15.54
C THR A 95 0.34 -18.07 -14.53
N ARG A 96 -0.84 -18.44 -15.02
CA ARG A 96 -2.09 -18.53 -14.29
C ARG A 96 -2.33 -19.98 -13.86
N SER A 97 -2.14 -20.28 -12.59
CA SER A 97 -2.50 -21.57 -11.98
C SER A 97 -3.00 -21.39 -10.53
N PRO A 98 -4.11 -22.02 -10.11
CA PRO A 98 -4.51 -22.11 -8.71
C PRO A 98 -3.39 -22.67 -7.82
N ILE A 99 -3.32 -22.24 -6.56
CA ILE A 99 -2.30 -22.76 -5.61
C ILE A 99 -2.46 -24.27 -5.33
N SER A 100 -3.61 -24.86 -5.66
CA SER A 100 -3.89 -26.30 -5.63
C SER A 100 -3.41 -27.07 -6.86
N GLU A 101 -3.06 -26.38 -7.95
CA GLU A 101 -2.74 -26.92 -9.28
C GLU A 101 -1.36 -26.44 -9.79
N MET A 102 -0.75 -25.48 -9.10
CA MET A 102 0.58 -24.94 -9.41
C MET A 102 1.65 -25.95 -8.99
N THR A 103 2.38 -26.48 -9.97
CA THR A 103 3.46 -27.43 -9.71
C THR A 103 4.72 -26.72 -9.18
N ALA A 104 5.65 -27.46 -8.58
CA ALA A 104 6.92 -26.91 -8.11
C ALA A 104 7.71 -26.29 -9.27
N GLU A 105 7.75 -26.95 -10.42
CA GLU A 105 8.48 -26.51 -11.61
C GLU A 105 7.87 -25.23 -12.21
N GLN A 106 6.55 -25.06 -12.14
CA GLN A 106 5.88 -23.81 -12.53
C GLN A 106 6.24 -22.66 -11.58
N TRP A 107 6.24 -22.91 -10.27
CA TRP A 107 6.65 -21.94 -9.25
C TRP A 107 8.12 -21.54 -9.41
N ASP A 108 9.02 -22.53 -9.48
CA ASP A 108 10.46 -22.34 -9.59
C ASP A 108 10.84 -21.63 -10.89
N ARG A 109 10.24 -22.00 -12.03
CA ARG A 109 10.47 -21.28 -13.30
C ARG A 109 10.12 -19.79 -13.20
N ILE A 110 9.01 -19.46 -12.53
CA ILE A 110 8.60 -18.05 -12.34
C ILE A 110 9.53 -17.35 -11.35
N MET A 111 9.92 -17.98 -10.24
CA MET A 111 10.83 -17.38 -9.27
C MET A 111 12.25 -17.22 -9.82
N ASN A 112 12.76 -18.19 -10.55
CA ASN A 112 14.10 -18.17 -11.15
C ASN A 112 14.22 -17.09 -12.23
N ILE A 113 13.19 -16.86 -13.06
CA ILE A 113 13.21 -15.77 -14.04
C ILE A 113 12.90 -14.42 -13.37
N ASN A 114 11.78 -14.30 -12.66
CA ASN A 114 11.28 -13.00 -12.20
C ASN A 114 11.94 -12.45 -10.93
N ALA A 115 12.63 -13.30 -10.14
CA ALA A 115 13.26 -12.91 -8.87
C ALA A 115 14.76 -13.24 -8.84
N ARG A 116 15.18 -14.50 -9.09
CA ARG A 116 16.62 -14.84 -9.18
C ARG A 116 17.26 -14.06 -10.33
N GLY A 117 16.67 -14.05 -11.52
CA GLY A 117 17.23 -13.32 -12.65
C GLY A 117 17.32 -11.82 -12.44
N VAL A 118 16.37 -11.20 -11.72
CA VAL A 118 16.49 -9.78 -11.33
C VAL A 118 17.62 -9.58 -10.32
N PHE A 119 17.78 -10.48 -9.35
CA PHE A 119 18.92 -10.48 -8.42
C PHE A 119 20.27 -10.64 -9.14
N LEU A 120 20.39 -11.57 -10.08
CA LEU A 120 21.61 -11.80 -10.87
C LEU A 120 21.94 -10.55 -11.70
N CYS A 121 20.96 -9.99 -12.41
CA CYS A 121 21.09 -8.73 -13.12
C CYS A 121 21.57 -7.59 -12.21
N TYR A 122 21.08 -7.50 -10.97
CA TYR A 122 21.50 -6.49 -10.00
C TYR A 122 22.93 -6.74 -9.49
N LYS A 123 23.27 -7.99 -9.15
CA LYS A 123 24.57 -8.43 -8.65
C LYS A 123 25.68 -8.08 -9.64
N TYR A 124 25.60 -8.59 -10.87
CA TYR A 124 26.68 -8.47 -11.84
C TYR A 124 26.80 -7.05 -12.40
N ALA A 125 25.69 -6.34 -12.63
CA ALA A 125 25.75 -4.92 -12.99
C ALA A 125 26.29 -4.05 -11.84
N GLY A 126 25.91 -4.33 -10.59
CA GLY A 126 26.42 -3.63 -9.41
C GLY A 126 27.94 -3.81 -9.25
N MET A 127 28.42 -5.06 -9.26
CA MET A 127 29.85 -5.39 -9.21
C MET A 127 30.64 -4.68 -10.33
N GLN A 128 30.10 -4.66 -11.55
CA GLN A 128 30.74 -4.01 -12.68
C GLN A 128 30.73 -2.47 -12.58
N MET A 129 29.63 -1.86 -12.14
CA MET A 129 29.55 -0.41 -11.91
C MET A 129 30.48 0.04 -10.77
N ILE A 130 30.65 -0.78 -9.74
CA ILE A 130 31.64 -0.57 -8.66
C ILE A 130 33.07 -0.63 -9.24
N LYS A 131 33.39 -1.66 -10.03
CA LYS A 131 34.69 -1.83 -10.72
C LYS A 131 35.02 -0.66 -11.67
N GLN A 132 34.00 0.00 -12.24
CA GLN A 132 34.14 1.18 -13.10
C GLN A 132 34.31 2.50 -12.33
N GLY A 133 33.97 2.58 -11.05
CA GLY A 133 34.04 3.78 -10.21
C GLY A 133 33.09 4.94 -10.57
N ASN A 134 32.47 4.93 -11.76
CA ASN A 134 31.65 6.03 -12.30
C ASN A 134 30.17 6.03 -11.83
N GLY A 135 29.80 5.13 -10.91
CA GLY A 135 28.41 4.91 -10.50
C GLY A 135 27.57 4.24 -11.58
N GLY A 136 26.24 4.42 -11.53
CA GLY A 136 25.33 3.85 -12.54
C GLY A 136 23.85 3.85 -12.15
N ARG A 137 23.04 3.13 -12.93
CA ARG A 137 21.58 2.99 -12.77
C ARG A 137 21.14 1.54 -12.93
N ILE A 138 20.49 0.97 -11.93
CA ILE A 138 19.93 -0.39 -11.97
C ILE A 138 18.42 -0.31 -11.82
N ILE A 139 17.67 -0.90 -12.76
CA ILE A 139 16.22 -0.70 -12.92
C ILE A 139 15.52 -2.05 -13.11
N GLY A 140 14.67 -2.46 -12.16
CA GLY A 140 13.93 -3.73 -12.23
C GLY A 140 12.46 -3.62 -12.65
N ALA A 141 11.97 -4.60 -13.42
CA ALA A 141 10.54 -4.78 -13.67
C ALA A 141 9.83 -5.41 -12.46
N SER A 142 9.23 -4.59 -11.61
CA SER A 142 8.22 -5.04 -10.66
C SER A 142 6.83 -5.06 -11.35
N SER A 143 5.77 -5.02 -10.58
CA SER A 143 4.38 -4.86 -11.01
C SER A 143 3.59 -4.30 -9.83
N THR A 144 2.43 -3.66 -10.08
CA THR A 144 1.52 -3.23 -9.00
C THR A 144 1.19 -4.32 -7.98
N VAL A 145 1.19 -5.60 -8.39
CA VAL A 145 0.98 -6.74 -7.48
C VAL A 145 2.13 -6.95 -6.49
N GLY A 146 3.34 -6.49 -6.81
CA GLY A 146 4.54 -6.54 -5.95
C GLY A 146 4.50 -5.61 -4.72
N LYS A 147 3.42 -4.86 -4.56
CA LYS A 147 3.10 -4.13 -3.31
C LYS A 147 1.95 -4.78 -2.54
N GLN A 148 1.09 -5.55 -3.22
CA GLN A 148 -0.16 -6.08 -2.66
C GLN A 148 -0.77 -7.11 -3.62
N GLY A 149 -1.06 -8.32 -3.13
CA GLY A 149 -1.67 -9.38 -3.93
C GLY A 149 -3.02 -8.97 -4.54
N SER A 150 -3.22 -9.31 -5.83
CA SER A 150 -4.39 -8.85 -6.59
C SER A 150 -5.62 -9.75 -6.39
N VAL A 151 -6.37 -9.48 -5.32
CA VAL A 151 -7.74 -10.02 -5.14
C VAL A 151 -8.76 -9.33 -6.08
N LEU A 152 -8.41 -8.17 -6.65
CA LEU A 152 -9.25 -7.35 -7.52
C LEU A 152 -9.24 -7.78 -9.00
N ILE A 153 -8.87 -9.03 -9.27
CA ILE A 153 -9.11 -9.73 -10.53
C ILE A 153 -9.72 -11.07 -10.10
N ARG A 154 -10.71 -11.59 -10.83
CA ARG A 154 -11.35 -12.91 -10.56
C ARG A 154 -10.40 -14.13 -10.76
N HIS A 155 -9.09 -13.91 -10.67
CA HIS A 155 -8.04 -14.89 -10.96
C HIS A 155 -7.05 -14.90 -9.79
N PRO A 156 -7.37 -15.56 -8.66
CA PRO A 156 -6.46 -15.78 -7.53
C PRO A 156 -5.37 -16.82 -7.88
N PHE A 157 -4.89 -16.78 -9.13
CA PHE A 157 -4.14 -17.82 -9.83
C PHE A 157 -2.75 -17.32 -10.27
N ASN A 158 -2.40 -16.07 -9.95
CA ASN A 158 -1.12 -15.47 -10.31
C ASN A 158 -0.19 -15.42 -9.08
N PHE A 159 -0.12 -16.54 -8.34
CA PHE A 159 0.52 -16.63 -7.01
C PHE A 159 2.05 -16.43 -7.08
N ALA A 160 2.76 -17.28 -7.83
CA ALA A 160 4.21 -17.14 -8.06
C ALA A 160 4.59 -15.80 -8.70
N TYR A 161 3.78 -15.29 -9.63
CA TYR A 161 3.97 -13.96 -10.23
C TYR A 161 3.88 -12.84 -9.18
N THR A 162 2.90 -12.94 -8.26
CA THR A 162 2.77 -11.99 -7.15
C THR A 162 3.99 -12.07 -6.22
N ALA A 163 4.37 -13.27 -5.79
CA ALA A 163 5.52 -13.48 -4.89
C ALA A 163 6.83 -12.95 -5.49
N SER A 164 7.14 -13.30 -6.74
CA SER A 164 8.33 -12.82 -7.42
C SER A 164 8.38 -11.29 -7.59
N LYS A 165 7.27 -10.64 -7.96
CA LYS A 165 7.25 -9.16 -8.08
C LYS A 165 7.25 -8.44 -6.73
N PHE A 166 6.89 -9.10 -5.62
CA PHE A 166 7.20 -8.67 -4.25
C PHE A 166 8.71 -8.78 -3.95
N ALA A 167 9.35 -9.89 -4.34
CA ALA A 167 10.80 -10.08 -4.15
C ALA A 167 11.62 -9.00 -4.88
N VAL A 168 11.26 -8.64 -6.12
CA VAL A 168 11.88 -7.50 -6.85
C VAL A 168 11.87 -6.23 -6.01
N ARG A 169 10.76 -5.91 -5.33
CA ARG A 169 10.66 -4.71 -4.49
C ARG A 169 11.57 -4.79 -3.25
N GLY A 170 11.77 -5.97 -2.68
CA GLY A 170 12.74 -6.19 -1.59
C GLY A 170 14.18 -6.02 -2.07
N LEU A 171 14.54 -6.70 -3.17
CA LEU A 171 15.86 -6.60 -3.82
C LEU A 171 16.23 -5.16 -4.16
N THR A 172 15.30 -4.39 -4.75
CA THR A 172 15.50 -2.95 -5.04
C THR A 172 15.82 -2.14 -3.78
N GLN A 173 15.20 -2.46 -2.64
CA GLN A 173 15.41 -1.70 -1.40
C GLN A 173 16.69 -2.10 -0.66
N ALA A 174 17.12 -3.36 -0.76
CA ALA A 174 18.42 -3.81 -0.24
C ALA A 174 19.58 -3.26 -1.08
N ALA A 175 19.58 -3.51 -2.40
CA ALA A 175 20.67 -3.10 -3.29
C ALA A 175 20.81 -1.57 -3.40
N ALA A 176 19.74 -0.80 -3.16
CA ALA A 176 19.82 0.66 -3.06
C ALA A 176 20.55 1.17 -1.81
N LEU A 177 20.60 0.39 -0.73
CA LEU A 177 21.41 0.67 0.46
C LEU A 177 22.86 0.22 0.27
N GLU A 178 23.06 -0.93 -0.37
CA GLU A 178 24.35 -1.56 -0.60
C GLU A 178 25.20 -0.83 -1.65
N PHE A 179 24.64 -0.54 -2.82
CA PHE A 179 25.37 0.10 -3.93
C PHE A 179 25.32 1.63 -3.88
N GLY A 180 24.49 2.21 -3.02
CA GLY A 180 24.35 3.66 -2.84
C GLY A 180 25.69 4.41 -2.62
N PRO A 181 26.59 3.94 -1.72
CA PRO A 181 27.89 4.57 -1.49
C PRO A 181 28.82 4.63 -2.71
N HIS A 182 28.54 3.85 -3.75
CA HIS A 182 29.31 3.80 -4.99
C HIS A 182 28.69 4.68 -6.11
N GLY A 183 27.73 5.55 -5.79
CA GLY A 183 27.06 6.42 -6.78
C GLY A 183 26.07 5.69 -7.69
N ILE A 184 25.69 4.45 -7.35
CA ILE A 184 24.74 3.63 -8.09
C ILE A 184 23.34 3.83 -7.50
N THR A 185 22.35 4.09 -8.35
CA THR A 185 20.94 4.07 -7.92
C THR A 185 20.29 2.75 -8.31
N VAL A 186 19.48 2.19 -7.41
CA VAL A 186 18.70 0.97 -7.69
C VAL A 186 17.23 1.28 -7.50
N ASN A 187 16.42 1.09 -8.54
CA ASN A 187 14.99 1.40 -8.57
C ASN A 187 14.20 0.28 -9.27
N ALA A 188 12.88 0.32 -9.14
CA ALA A 188 11.99 -0.54 -9.91
C ALA A 188 10.77 0.23 -10.42
N TYR A 189 10.31 -0.11 -11.63
CA TYR A 189 9.03 0.37 -12.14
C TYR A 189 7.94 -0.69 -11.89
N ALA A 190 6.72 -0.23 -11.60
CA ALA A 190 5.62 -1.07 -11.17
C ALA A 190 4.34 -0.78 -11.97
N PRO A 191 4.18 -1.40 -13.15
CA PRO A 191 3.03 -1.21 -14.03
C PRO A 191 1.70 -1.70 -13.44
N GLY A 192 0.62 -1.01 -13.83
CA GLY A 192 -0.76 -1.48 -13.77
C GLY A 192 -1.10 -2.36 -14.98
N ALA A 193 -2.29 -2.16 -15.56
CA ALA A 193 -2.64 -2.71 -16.85
C ALA A 193 -1.89 -1.96 -17.97
N VAL A 194 -1.12 -2.69 -18.77
CA VAL A 194 -0.37 -2.20 -19.93
C VAL A 194 -0.67 -3.14 -21.09
N ASP A 195 -1.05 -2.59 -22.24
CA ASP A 195 -1.37 -3.37 -23.43
C ASP A 195 -0.10 -4.05 -23.96
N THR A 196 -0.03 -5.38 -23.77
CA THR A 196 1.16 -6.21 -23.97
C THR A 196 0.77 -7.65 -24.27
N GLU A 197 1.71 -8.41 -24.84
CA GLU A 197 1.61 -9.83 -25.12
C GLU A 197 1.50 -10.69 -23.84
N MET A 198 1.80 -10.11 -22.66
CA MET A 198 1.68 -10.77 -21.37
C MET A 198 0.22 -10.88 -20.88
N LEU A 199 -0.72 -10.08 -21.42
CA LEU A 199 -2.10 -10.02 -20.89
C LEU A 199 -2.85 -11.38 -20.89
N PRO A 200 -2.79 -12.24 -21.94
CA PRO A 200 -3.47 -13.54 -21.91
C PRO A 200 -2.97 -14.49 -20.81
N PHE A 201 -1.72 -14.32 -20.34
CA PHE A 201 -1.14 -15.13 -19.27
C PHE A 201 -1.52 -14.67 -17.85
N ILE A 202 -2.17 -13.50 -17.73
CA ILE A 202 -2.62 -12.90 -16.46
C ILE A 202 -4.16 -12.98 -16.32
N PHE A 203 -4.89 -13.02 -17.46
CA PHE A 203 -6.34 -12.95 -17.58
C PHE A 203 -6.92 -14.28 -18.14
N PRO A 204 -8.20 -14.41 -18.54
CA PRO A 204 -8.70 -15.64 -19.19
C PRO A 204 -8.32 -15.62 -20.68
N PRO A 205 -7.86 -16.73 -21.27
CA PRO A 205 -7.51 -16.78 -22.68
C PRO A 205 -8.72 -16.50 -23.59
N ASP A 206 -9.92 -16.90 -23.17
CA ASP A 206 -11.17 -16.81 -23.93
C ASP A 206 -11.78 -15.39 -23.95
N THR A 207 -11.13 -14.40 -23.33
CA THR A 207 -11.60 -13.00 -23.32
C THR A 207 -10.98 -12.23 -24.48
N PRO A 208 -11.77 -11.72 -25.45
CA PRO A 208 -11.23 -10.92 -26.56
C PRO A 208 -10.42 -9.71 -26.08
N ARG A 209 -9.29 -9.42 -26.71
CA ARG A 209 -8.35 -8.36 -26.27
C ARG A 209 -9.05 -7.01 -26.09
N ASP A 210 -9.89 -6.60 -27.04
CA ASP A 210 -10.65 -5.35 -26.96
C ASP A 210 -11.58 -5.30 -25.73
N THR A 211 -12.23 -6.42 -25.40
CA THR A 211 -13.07 -6.55 -24.21
C THR A 211 -12.23 -6.45 -22.93
N LEU A 212 -11.08 -7.12 -22.90
CA LEU A 212 -10.16 -7.09 -21.77
C LEU A 212 -9.61 -5.67 -21.53
N LEU A 213 -9.17 -4.99 -22.59
CA LEU A 213 -8.71 -3.59 -22.55
C LEU A 213 -9.84 -2.64 -22.14
N GLY A 214 -11.07 -2.87 -22.60
CA GLY A 214 -12.26 -2.12 -22.17
C GLY A 214 -12.54 -2.24 -20.67
N GLU A 215 -12.47 -3.45 -20.09
CA GLU A 215 -12.62 -3.64 -18.65
C GLU A 215 -11.46 -3.03 -17.84
N MET A 216 -10.22 -3.10 -18.35
CA MET A 216 -9.08 -2.41 -17.76
C MET A 216 -9.26 -0.88 -17.75
N ALA A 217 -9.75 -0.31 -18.85
CA ALA A 217 -10.04 1.12 -18.96
C ALA A 217 -11.17 1.55 -18.00
N LYS A 218 -12.23 0.74 -17.82
CA LYS A 218 -13.29 1.02 -16.82
C LYS A 218 -12.75 1.10 -15.39
N LEU A 219 -11.85 0.19 -15.03
CA LEU A 219 -11.11 0.19 -13.76
C LEU A 219 -10.14 1.38 -13.63
N SER A 220 -9.84 2.06 -14.73
CA SER A 220 -9.09 3.32 -14.83
C SER A 220 -9.74 4.51 -14.08
N PRO A 221 -9.00 5.37 -13.36
CA PRO A 221 -9.40 6.77 -13.17
C PRO A 221 -9.29 7.63 -14.42
N LEU A 222 -8.18 7.57 -15.18
CA LEU A 222 -8.03 8.31 -16.46
C LEU A 222 -8.78 7.64 -17.63
N LYS A 223 -9.52 6.55 -17.38
CA LYS A 223 -10.28 5.77 -18.37
C LYS A 223 -9.48 5.24 -19.56
N LEU A 224 -8.19 4.96 -19.35
CA LEU A 224 -7.27 4.45 -20.37
C LEU A 224 -6.48 3.22 -19.87
N VAL A 225 -5.92 2.46 -20.82
CA VAL A 225 -4.90 1.41 -20.56
C VAL A 225 -3.53 1.96 -20.92
N GLY A 226 -2.47 1.50 -20.24
CA GLY A 226 -1.11 1.97 -20.52
C GLY A 226 -0.51 1.34 -21.76
N THR A 227 0.43 2.03 -22.38
CA THR A 227 1.25 1.53 -23.48
C THR A 227 2.66 1.17 -22.98
N PRO A 228 3.42 0.33 -23.71
CA PRO A 228 4.84 0.14 -23.46
C PRO A 228 5.66 1.45 -23.42
N ALA A 229 5.25 2.47 -24.19
CA ALA A 229 5.92 3.78 -24.22
C ALA A 229 5.76 4.57 -22.92
N ASP A 230 4.60 4.49 -22.25
CA ASP A 230 4.39 5.12 -20.93
C ASP A 230 5.35 4.58 -19.86
N ILE A 231 5.73 3.31 -19.98
CA ILE A 231 6.71 2.66 -19.10
C ILE A 231 8.13 3.09 -19.48
N ALA A 232 8.44 3.11 -20.78
CA ALA A 232 9.73 3.55 -21.31
C ALA A 232 10.05 5.01 -20.94
N ASN A 233 9.05 5.90 -20.94
CA ASN A 233 9.20 7.30 -20.53
C ASN A 233 9.67 7.44 -19.06
N LEU A 234 9.18 6.61 -18.14
CA LEU A 234 9.68 6.61 -16.76
C LEU A 234 11.08 6.00 -16.67
N VAL A 235 11.35 4.90 -17.38
CA VAL A 235 12.66 4.25 -17.35
C VAL A 235 13.75 5.18 -17.92
N SER A 236 13.44 5.95 -18.96
CA SER A 236 14.24 7.08 -19.45
C SER A 236 14.58 8.08 -18.34
N PHE A 237 13.57 8.57 -17.61
CA PHE A 237 13.78 9.50 -16.51
C PHE A 237 14.65 8.89 -15.40
N ILE A 238 14.42 7.64 -14.99
CA ILE A 238 15.21 6.93 -13.96
C ILE A 238 16.64 6.61 -14.45
N ALA A 239 16.86 6.40 -15.74
CA ALA A 239 18.17 6.21 -16.35
C ALA A 239 18.98 7.53 -16.52
N SER A 240 18.34 8.69 -16.34
CA SER A 240 18.97 10.00 -16.55
C SER A 240 19.91 10.43 -15.41
N LYS A 241 20.59 11.56 -15.61
CA LYS A 241 21.31 12.27 -14.53
C LYS A 241 20.37 13.07 -13.63
N GLU A 242 19.22 13.52 -14.15
CA GLU A 242 18.26 14.34 -13.40
C GLU A 242 17.62 13.61 -12.19
N SER A 243 17.58 12.28 -12.26
CA SER A 243 17.04 11.37 -11.24
C SER A 243 18.10 10.81 -10.30
N GLN A 244 19.33 11.34 -10.29
CA GLN A 244 20.48 10.81 -9.54
C GLN A 244 20.23 10.59 -8.04
N PHE A 245 19.33 11.36 -7.41
CA PHE A 245 18.95 11.19 -5.99
C PHE A 245 17.73 10.29 -5.73
N ILE A 246 17.17 9.66 -6.77
CA ILE A 246 16.09 8.66 -6.62
C ILE A 246 16.76 7.29 -6.49
N THR A 247 16.67 6.67 -5.30
CA THR A 247 17.14 5.29 -5.08
C THR A 247 16.26 4.56 -4.07
N GLY A 248 16.13 3.24 -4.21
CA GLY A 248 15.29 2.40 -3.36
C GLY A 248 13.79 2.55 -3.57
N GLU A 249 13.37 3.24 -4.65
CA GLU A 249 11.96 3.46 -4.92
C GLU A 249 11.36 2.45 -5.90
N TRP A 250 10.11 2.14 -5.61
CA TRP A 250 9.22 1.31 -6.40
C TRP A 250 8.21 2.25 -7.05
N GLN A 251 8.52 2.71 -8.26
CA GLN A 251 7.77 3.78 -8.92
C GLN A 251 6.50 3.24 -9.59
N ARG A 252 5.35 3.73 -9.14
CA ARG A 252 4.03 3.16 -9.46
C ARG A 252 3.42 3.77 -10.73
N LEU A 253 3.60 3.07 -11.85
CA LEU A 253 2.92 3.36 -13.13
C LEU A 253 1.53 2.71 -13.14
N SER A 254 0.60 3.21 -12.32
CA SER A 254 -0.75 2.68 -12.31
C SER A 254 -1.80 3.66 -11.85
N GLN A 255 -2.72 3.94 -12.77
CA GLN A 255 -3.94 4.68 -12.54
C GLN A 255 -4.83 4.02 -11.46
N ARG A 256 -4.86 2.68 -11.35
CA ARG A 256 -5.72 1.95 -10.41
C ARG A 256 -5.25 2.17 -8.97
N LEU A 257 -5.96 2.92 -8.13
CA LEU A 257 -5.70 2.86 -6.68
C LEU A 257 -6.22 1.53 -6.11
N ASN A 258 -5.39 0.83 -5.33
CA ASN A 258 -5.72 -0.52 -4.88
C ASN A 258 -6.82 -0.48 -3.81
N GLY A 259 -8.02 -0.80 -4.26
CA GLY A 259 -9.26 -0.77 -3.50
C GLY A 259 -9.43 -1.86 -2.43
N LEU A 260 -8.42 -2.67 -2.07
CA LEU A 260 -8.57 -3.66 -0.97
C LEU A 260 -7.27 -4.19 -0.32
N GLU A 261 -7.33 -4.49 0.99
CA GLU A 261 -6.46 -5.43 1.72
C GLU A 261 -7.29 -6.65 2.17
N VAL A 262 -6.69 -7.84 2.37
CA VAL A 262 -7.07 -8.88 3.36
C VAL A 262 -6.10 -10.09 3.31
N LEU A 263 -5.98 -10.81 4.43
CA LEU A 263 -5.33 -12.13 4.64
C LEU A 263 -3.82 -12.30 4.35
N LEU A 264 -3.02 -12.23 5.42
CA LEU A 264 -1.87 -13.16 5.63
C LEU A 264 -1.54 -13.45 7.12
N GLN A 265 -2.31 -12.92 8.09
CA GLN A 265 -2.15 -13.22 9.53
C GLN A 265 -3.43 -13.83 10.13
N ALA A 266 -3.77 -15.05 9.68
CA ALA A 266 -4.84 -15.87 10.27
C ALA A 266 -4.51 -17.38 10.34
N ARG A 267 -3.25 -17.77 10.08
CA ARG A 267 -2.78 -19.18 10.14
C ARG A 267 -1.38 -19.40 10.75
N VAL A 268 -0.79 -18.38 11.37
CA VAL A 268 0.53 -18.46 12.07
C VAL A 268 0.44 -18.07 13.55
N PHE A 269 -0.78 -17.85 14.05
CA PHE A 269 -1.06 -17.76 15.49
C PHE A 269 -2.10 -18.81 15.87
N GLN A 270 -1.63 -20.04 16.06
CA GLN A 270 -2.24 -20.93 17.04
C GLN A 270 -1.46 -20.77 18.36
N PRO A 271 -1.99 -20.04 19.36
CA PRO A 271 -1.82 -20.53 20.72
C PRO A 271 -2.49 -21.91 20.81
N THR A 272 -1.92 -22.83 21.58
CA THR A 272 -2.39 -24.21 21.65
C THR A 272 -3.76 -24.29 22.33
N VAL A 273 -4.83 -24.43 21.54
CA VAL A 273 -6.21 -24.60 22.00
C VAL A 273 -6.80 -25.84 21.33
N GLU A 274 -7.23 -26.81 22.12
CA GLU A 274 -7.71 -28.10 21.63
C GLU A 274 -9.08 -28.00 20.92
N LEU A 275 -9.24 -28.81 19.87
CA LEU A 275 -10.45 -28.88 19.04
C LEU A 275 -11.56 -29.76 19.66
N ILE A 276 -12.31 -29.21 20.63
CA ILE A 276 -13.64 -29.67 21.05
C ILE A 276 -14.47 -28.40 21.38
N SER A 277 -15.69 -28.16 20.90
CA SER A 277 -16.65 -29.02 20.16
C SER A 277 -17.46 -28.24 19.12
N ILE A 278 -17.61 -28.80 17.92
CA ILE A 278 -18.86 -28.67 17.15
C ILE A 278 -19.67 -29.93 17.45
N ASN A 279 -20.81 -29.80 18.16
CA ASN A 279 -21.87 -30.82 18.21
C ASN A 279 -23.11 -30.33 18.97
N ARG A 280 -23.97 -29.51 18.32
CA ARG A 280 -25.40 -29.40 18.71
C ARG A 280 -26.38 -28.86 17.66
N VAL A 281 -26.09 -29.02 16.36
CA VAL A 281 -27.07 -28.79 15.27
C VAL A 281 -26.90 -29.86 14.18
N MET A 282 -27.20 -31.13 14.49
CA MET A 282 -27.47 -32.21 13.52
C MET A 282 -28.13 -33.39 14.25
N SER A 283 -29.46 -33.43 14.23
CA SER A 283 -30.28 -34.56 14.71
C SER A 283 -31.51 -34.85 13.82
N ASP A 284 -31.93 -33.87 13.00
CA ASP A 284 -33.30 -33.82 12.45
C ASP A 284 -33.34 -34.01 10.92
N PHE A 285 -32.41 -34.78 10.34
CA PHE A 285 -32.42 -35.16 8.92
C PHE A 285 -32.09 -36.65 8.71
N PRO A 286 -32.93 -37.43 8.00
CA PRO A 286 -32.66 -38.83 7.67
C PRO A 286 -31.64 -38.98 6.50
N PRO A 287 -30.98 -40.15 6.36
CA PRO A 287 -29.88 -40.37 5.40
C PRO A 287 -30.33 -40.93 4.03
N PHE A 288 -29.34 -41.42 3.26
CA PHE A 288 -29.37 -41.95 1.87
C PHE A 288 -29.29 -40.88 0.76
N ALA A 289 -28.58 -41.10 -0.35
CA ALA A 289 -27.47 -42.02 -0.64
C ALA A 289 -26.70 -41.54 -1.89
N ALA A 290 -25.47 -42.03 -2.10
CA ALA A 290 -24.68 -41.71 -3.29
C ALA A 290 -24.89 -42.74 -4.42
N ARG A 291 -24.97 -42.26 -5.67
CA ARG A 291 -24.38 -42.95 -6.84
C ARG A 291 -24.34 -42.09 -8.11
N ASP A 292 -23.48 -42.54 -9.00
CA ASP A 292 -23.23 -42.11 -10.38
C ASP A 292 -24.53 -42.14 -11.21
N ASN A 293 -24.71 -41.35 -12.28
CA ASN A 293 -24.13 -41.70 -13.58
C ASN A 293 -24.29 -40.64 -14.71
N PHE A 294 -23.80 -41.02 -15.89
CA PHE A 294 -23.92 -40.34 -17.20
C PHE A 294 -25.36 -40.03 -17.69
N SER A 295 -25.39 -39.15 -18.68
CA SER A 295 -26.52 -38.79 -19.57
C SER A 295 -27.26 -39.95 -20.25
N VAL A 296 -28.56 -39.77 -20.52
CA VAL A 296 -29.23 -40.13 -21.80
C VAL A 296 -30.56 -39.36 -21.96
N VAL A 297 -31.18 -39.45 -23.13
CA VAL A 297 -32.29 -38.61 -23.65
C VAL A 297 -33.60 -39.43 -23.81
N LEU A 298 -34.73 -38.72 -23.97
CA LEU A 298 -36.01 -39.13 -24.63
C LEU A 298 -37.23 -39.57 -23.76
N SER A 299 -38.13 -38.59 -23.54
CA SER A 299 -39.59 -38.58 -23.87
C SER A 299 -40.68 -39.39 -23.13
N LEU A 300 -41.93 -38.89 -23.31
CA LEU A 300 -43.27 -39.44 -23.01
C LEU A 300 -43.65 -39.50 -21.50
N PHE A 301 -44.78 -38.96 -21.01
CA PHE A 301 -46.13 -38.77 -21.58
C PHE A 301 -46.80 -37.40 -21.23
N ILE A 302 -48.02 -37.18 -21.75
CA ILE A 302 -48.85 -35.94 -21.70
C ILE A 302 -50.25 -36.30 -21.14
N PRO A 303 -50.87 -35.51 -20.21
CA PRO A 303 -51.88 -34.52 -20.63
C PRO A 303 -51.97 -33.22 -19.78
N GLY A 304 -52.32 -32.09 -20.43
CA GLY A 304 -52.61 -30.81 -19.74
C GLY A 304 -52.65 -29.55 -20.62
N TYR A 305 -53.66 -29.41 -21.47
CA TYR A 305 -54.08 -28.17 -22.20
C TYR A 305 -53.06 -27.40 -23.08
N GLN A 306 -53.19 -27.58 -24.41
CA GLN A 306 -53.66 -26.59 -25.41
C GLN A 306 -53.33 -25.08 -25.23
N LEU A 307 -53.07 -24.26 -26.28
CA LEU A 307 -53.36 -24.40 -27.74
C LEU A 307 -52.48 -23.42 -28.59
N MET A 308 -52.22 -23.75 -29.87
CA MET A 308 -51.69 -22.89 -30.99
C MET A 308 -50.25 -22.31 -30.84
N SER A 309 -49.25 -22.50 -31.73
CA SER A 309 -49.09 -23.08 -33.09
C SER A 309 -49.66 -22.29 -34.28
N PRO A 310 -49.16 -22.44 -35.54
CA PRO A 310 -48.11 -23.37 -36.04
C PRO A 310 -47.13 -22.79 -37.12
N LEU A 311 -46.36 -23.69 -37.77
CA LEU A 311 -45.56 -23.54 -39.03
C LEU A 311 -44.20 -22.80 -38.86
N ILE A 312 -43.14 -22.94 -39.69
CA ILE A 312 -42.79 -23.78 -40.89
C ILE A 312 -41.22 -23.80 -41.00
N GLU A 313 -40.46 -24.73 -41.62
CA GLU A 313 -40.72 -26.05 -42.22
C GLU A 313 -39.49 -27.03 -42.10
N CYS A 314 -38.83 -27.40 -43.21
CA CYS A 314 -37.93 -28.58 -43.39
C CYS A 314 -36.64 -28.20 -44.20
N THR A 315 -35.71 -29.06 -44.68
CA THR A 315 -35.70 -30.51 -45.02
C THR A 315 -34.25 -31.10 -45.08
N LEU A 316 -34.15 -32.45 -45.11
CA LEU A 316 -33.05 -33.41 -45.46
C LEU A 316 -31.76 -32.89 -46.18
N HIS A 317 -30.57 -33.51 -46.06
CA HIS A 317 -30.24 -34.90 -46.48
C HIS A 317 -28.91 -35.49 -45.90
N THR A 318 -28.55 -36.70 -46.36
CA THR A 318 -27.50 -37.62 -45.85
C THR A 318 -26.29 -37.79 -46.80
N GLY A 319 -25.09 -38.07 -46.26
CA GLY A 319 -23.93 -38.56 -47.04
C GLY A 319 -22.67 -38.82 -46.20
N LEU A 320 -21.95 -39.92 -46.48
CA LEU A 320 -20.69 -40.37 -45.85
C LEU A 320 -19.77 -40.98 -46.93
N PRO A 321 -18.43 -40.95 -46.80
CA PRO A 321 -17.73 -42.10 -46.18
C PRO A 321 -16.44 -41.78 -45.38
N MET A 322 -15.92 -42.81 -44.71
CA MET A 322 -14.62 -42.89 -44.00
C MET A 322 -13.53 -43.56 -44.86
N PRO A 323 -12.26 -43.59 -44.40
CA PRO A 323 -11.60 -44.89 -44.22
C PRO A 323 -10.94 -45.09 -42.83
N THR A 324 -10.36 -46.27 -42.57
CA THR A 324 -10.08 -46.84 -41.23
C THR A 324 -8.73 -47.59 -41.14
N LEU A 325 -8.51 -48.38 -40.07
CA LEU A 325 -7.52 -49.46 -39.79
C LEU A 325 -6.36 -49.15 -38.80
N LEU A 326 -5.92 -50.06 -37.89
CA LEU A 326 -6.62 -51.10 -37.07
C LEU A 326 -5.67 -51.69 -35.95
N GLU A 327 -6.25 -52.56 -35.11
CA GLU A 327 -5.80 -53.40 -33.95
C GLU A 327 -4.34 -53.99 -33.91
N ILE A 328 -3.81 -54.56 -32.81
CA ILE A 328 -4.23 -55.78 -32.06
C ILE A 328 -3.67 -55.84 -30.60
N GLN A 329 -4.37 -56.56 -29.70
CA GLN A 329 -3.87 -57.14 -28.43
C GLN A 329 -4.32 -58.61 -28.30
N PRO A 330 -3.61 -59.50 -27.57
CA PRO A 330 -4.10 -59.88 -26.22
C PRO A 330 -3.07 -60.45 -25.20
N ASN A 331 -3.36 -60.34 -23.88
CA ASN A 331 -3.60 -61.49 -22.98
C ASN A 331 -3.55 -61.15 -21.48
N ALA A 332 -4.44 -61.78 -20.68
CA ALA A 332 -4.41 -61.80 -19.21
C ALA A 332 -5.34 -62.90 -18.64
N PRO A 333 -5.05 -63.48 -17.45
CA PRO A 333 -6.09 -64.11 -16.65
C PRO A 333 -6.06 -63.78 -15.13
N ARG A 334 -7.05 -62.97 -14.71
CA ARG A 334 -8.08 -63.30 -13.70
C ARG A 334 -7.71 -63.90 -12.30
N LYS A 335 -8.24 -63.25 -11.24
CA LYS A 335 -9.31 -63.72 -10.27
C LYS A 335 -9.02 -63.68 -8.73
N VAL A 336 -10.08 -63.24 -7.99
CA VAL A 336 -10.65 -63.78 -6.72
C VAL A 336 -10.29 -63.21 -5.32
N PHE A 337 -11.34 -62.63 -4.68
CA PHE A 337 -11.78 -62.56 -3.26
C PHE A 337 -10.86 -62.31 -2.05
N CYS A 338 -11.13 -61.20 -1.37
CA CYS A 338 -11.74 -61.08 -0.02
C CYS A 338 -11.52 -62.20 1.05
N GLY A 339 -11.08 -61.80 2.26
CA GLY A 339 -11.14 -62.62 3.48
C GLY A 339 -10.40 -62.01 4.67
N SER A 340 -10.74 -62.40 5.91
CA SER A 340 -10.01 -61.96 7.12
C SER A 340 -10.04 -62.98 8.27
N LYS A 341 -8.92 -63.18 8.97
CA LYS A 341 -8.81 -63.64 10.39
C LYS A 341 -7.34 -63.83 10.88
N LEU A 342 -6.91 -62.95 11.80
CA LEU A 342 -6.34 -63.20 13.14
C LEU A 342 -5.50 -64.46 13.50
N ARG A 343 -4.45 -64.23 14.32
CA ARG A 343 -3.64 -65.14 15.22
C ARG A 343 -2.33 -65.72 14.64
N TYR A 344 -1.26 -66.00 15.44
CA TYR A 344 -0.71 -65.35 16.65
C TYR A 344 0.76 -65.80 16.90
N HIS A 345 1.48 -65.13 17.81
CA HIS A 345 2.89 -65.35 18.24
C HIS A 345 3.14 -66.70 18.98
N PRO A 346 4.40 -67.19 19.14
CA PRO A 346 5.20 -66.80 20.33
C PRO A 346 6.76 -66.76 20.25
N SER A 347 7.32 -65.82 21.04
CA SER A 347 8.53 -65.92 21.92
C SER A 347 9.96 -65.96 21.31
N MET A 348 11.02 -65.46 21.97
CA MET A 348 11.26 -64.66 23.22
C MET A 348 12.56 -63.82 23.03
N ALA A 349 13.18 -63.03 23.93
CA ALA A 349 13.08 -62.60 25.35
C ALA A 349 13.60 -61.12 25.45
N HIS A 350 13.35 -60.26 26.45
CA HIS A 350 13.70 -60.18 27.90
C HIS A 350 15.22 -60.12 28.18
N VAL A 351 15.75 -59.24 29.06
CA VAL A 351 15.45 -58.88 30.47
C VAL A 351 16.03 -57.46 30.76
N LEU A 352 15.62 -56.55 31.68
CA LEU A 352 14.59 -56.43 32.75
C LEU A 352 13.93 -55.00 32.71
N ALA A 353 13.55 -54.39 33.85
CA ALA A 353 13.05 -53.00 33.99
C ALA A 353 13.22 -52.39 35.40
N ALA A 354 13.17 -51.05 35.48
CA ALA A 354 12.73 -50.15 36.57
C ALA A 354 13.12 -50.35 38.07
N ARG A 355 13.75 -49.30 38.65
CA ARG A 355 13.64 -48.80 40.04
C ARG A 355 13.88 -47.28 40.02
N LEU A 356 13.48 -46.41 40.96
CA LEU A 356 12.29 -46.22 41.82
C LEU A 356 12.71 -45.20 42.91
N VAL A 357 12.02 -44.04 43.01
CA VAL A 357 11.86 -43.16 44.21
C VAL A 357 13.12 -42.54 44.88
N GLY A 358 13.07 -41.24 45.19
CA GLY A 358 13.77 -40.70 46.38
C GLY A 358 14.37 -39.29 46.31
N THR A 359 13.71 -38.35 46.98
CA THR A 359 14.23 -37.18 47.76
C THR A 359 15.76 -36.97 47.93
N GLY A 360 16.22 -35.70 47.86
CA GLY A 360 17.44 -35.24 48.55
C GLY A 360 18.28 -34.18 47.80
N PRO A 361 18.84 -33.15 48.48
CA PRO A 361 19.72 -32.15 47.83
C PRO A 361 21.14 -32.04 48.44
N ILE A 362 22.01 -31.28 47.75
CA ILE A 362 23.33 -30.75 48.20
C ILE A 362 24.49 -31.77 48.29
N VAL A 363 25.64 -31.44 47.68
CA VAL A 363 27.02 -31.37 48.27
C VAL A 363 28.05 -31.13 47.15
N HIS A 364 29.05 -30.29 47.41
CA HIS A 364 30.22 -30.05 46.54
C HIS A 364 31.35 -31.06 46.82
N SER A 365 32.12 -31.46 45.80
CA SER A 365 33.57 -31.67 45.94
C SER A 365 34.30 -31.78 44.58
N GLU A 366 35.43 -31.07 44.50
CA GLU A 366 36.53 -31.04 43.51
C GLU A 366 37.49 -32.28 43.63
N PRO A 367 38.66 -32.37 42.94
CA PRO A 367 39.02 -32.08 41.53
C PRO A 367 40.00 -33.13 40.87
N ASP A 368 40.54 -32.79 39.68
CA ASP A 368 41.89 -33.12 39.13
C ASP A 368 42.30 -34.59 38.86
N LYS A 369 42.43 -34.98 37.57
CA LYS A 369 43.75 -35.32 36.96
C LYS A 369 43.78 -35.69 35.45
N ARG A 370 44.33 -34.75 34.66
CA ARG A 370 45.47 -34.85 33.70
C ARG A 370 45.59 -36.02 32.68
N GLY A 371 45.84 -35.63 31.42
CA GLY A 371 46.63 -36.36 30.42
C GLY A 371 45.84 -37.08 29.31
N THR A 372 46.30 -37.18 28.05
CA THR A 372 47.45 -36.56 27.35
C THR A 372 47.22 -36.61 25.82
N ASP A 373 47.79 -35.63 25.11
CA ASP A 373 48.24 -35.59 23.70
C ASP A 373 47.32 -35.97 22.50
N ASP A 374 47.29 -35.03 21.54
CA ASP A 374 47.29 -35.17 20.08
C ASP A 374 46.49 -36.28 19.35
N SER A 375 45.52 -35.83 18.55
CA SER A 375 45.76 -35.78 17.08
C SER A 375 44.71 -34.95 16.33
N ASN A 376 45.11 -34.37 15.19
CA ASN A 376 44.25 -33.52 14.35
C ASN A 376 43.13 -34.31 13.67
N VAL A 377 41.89 -34.10 14.09
CA VAL A 377 40.68 -34.29 13.27
C VAL A 377 39.78 -33.07 13.41
N ASN A 378 39.40 -32.46 12.29
CA ASN A 378 38.56 -31.27 12.24
C ASN A 378 37.19 -31.61 11.62
N PRO A 379 36.16 -31.94 12.42
CA PRO A 379 34.83 -32.25 11.92
C PRO A 379 33.95 -31.00 11.81
N THR A 380 33.58 -30.65 10.59
CA THR A 380 32.58 -29.63 10.23
C THR A 380 31.31 -29.74 11.09
N ILE A 381 31.09 -28.81 12.02
CA ILE A 381 29.85 -28.79 12.83
C ILE A 381 28.68 -28.31 11.95
N ALA A 382 27.91 -29.27 11.46
CA ALA A 382 26.62 -29.01 10.82
C ALA A 382 25.61 -28.48 11.86
N TYR A 383 25.16 -27.24 11.69
CA TYR A 383 24.07 -26.67 12.48
C TYR A 383 22.73 -27.36 12.15
N PHE A 384 22.44 -28.47 12.84
CA PHE A 384 21.12 -29.10 12.82
C PHE A 384 20.09 -28.21 13.51
N SER A 385 19.39 -27.39 12.71
CA SER A 385 18.21 -26.67 13.17
C SER A 385 17.07 -27.66 13.45
N PHE A 386 16.69 -27.83 14.72
CA PHE A 386 15.59 -28.72 15.13
C PHE A 386 14.22 -28.16 14.69
N SER A 387 13.84 -28.43 13.44
CA SER A 387 12.47 -28.24 12.95
C SER A 387 11.60 -29.41 13.42
N CYS A 388 10.89 -29.24 14.53
CA CYS A 388 9.99 -30.27 15.06
C CYS A 388 8.78 -30.53 14.13
N SER A 389 8.93 -31.49 13.21
CA SER A 389 7.89 -31.94 12.29
C SER A 389 7.38 -33.33 12.66
N ALA A 390 6.10 -33.39 13.05
CA ALA A 390 5.19 -34.53 13.02
C ALA A 390 5.77 -35.96 13.23
N LEU A 391 5.80 -36.42 14.49
CA LEU A 391 5.81 -37.86 14.82
C LEU A 391 4.37 -38.37 14.98
N SER A 392 3.99 -39.40 14.23
CA SER A 392 2.59 -39.85 14.13
C SER A 392 2.16 -40.78 15.26
N ILE A 393 1.20 -40.37 16.09
CA ILE A 393 0.58 -41.25 17.10
C ILE A 393 -0.76 -41.77 16.57
N ARG A 394 -0.81 -43.06 16.22
CA ARG A 394 -2.05 -43.81 15.95
C ARG A 394 -2.47 -44.60 17.19
N ARG A 395 -3.75 -44.49 17.56
CA ARG A 395 -4.49 -45.34 18.53
C ARG A 395 -4.07 -45.26 20.01
N LEU A 396 -4.71 -44.36 20.75
CA LEU A 396 -5.40 -44.74 22.00
C LEU A 396 -6.84 -44.25 21.95
N ARG A 397 -7.82 -45.15 22.14
CA ARG A 397 -9.24 -44.84 22.34
C ARG A 397 -9.71 -45.48 23.64
N LYS A 398 -9.88 -44.66 24.68
CA LYS A 398 -10.75 -44.93 25.84
C LYS A 398 -11.49 -43.63 26.16
N PRO A 399 -12.79 -43.68 26.50
CA PRO A 399 -13.53 -42.48 26.91
C PRO A 399 -13.08 -42.04 28.31
N VAL A 400 -12.97 -40.73 28.52
CA VAL A 400 -12.69 -40.10 29.82
C VAL A 400 -13.95 -39.34 30.27
N PRO A 401 -14.30 -39.32 31.58
CA PRO A 401 -15.46 -38.59 32.07
C PRO A 401 -15.47 -37.08 31.75
N SER A 402 -16.65 -36.46 31.84
CA SER A 402 -16.91 -35.12 31.32
C SER A 402 -16.26 -33.98 32.13
N HIS A 403 -15.15 -33.43 31.62
CA HIS A 403 -14.41 -32.28 32.17
C HIS A 403 -15.15 -30.92 32.17
N SER A 404 -16.49 -30.91 32.15
CA SER A 404 -17.33 -29.71 31.93
C SER A 404 -17.17 -28.63 33.00
N ARG A 405 -16.92 -29.00 34.27
CA ARG A 405 -16.70 -28.06 35.37
C ARG A 405 -15.30 -27.45 35.37
N LEU A 406 -14.25 -28.28 35.25
CA LEU A 406 -12.86 -27.80 35.31
C LEU A 406 -12.51 -26.91 34.12
N HIS A 407 -12.93 -27.27 32.91
CA HIS A 407 -12.65 -26.47 31.72
C HIS A 407 -13.39 -25.10 31.76
N ARG A 408 -14.62 -25.06 32.28
CA ARG A 408 -15.36 -23.80 32.49
C ARG A 408 -14.72 -22.93 33.59
N TRP A 409 -14.21 -23.54 34.66
CA TRP A 409 -13.46 -22.84 35.73
C TRP A 409 -12.11 -22.29 35.22
N LEU A 410 -11.38 -23.05 34.41
CA LEU A 410 -10.12 -22.61 33.79
C LEU A 410 -10.33 -21.48 32.78
N LEU A 411 -11.37 -21.53 31.93
CA LEU A 411 -11.71 -20.42 31.03
C LEU A 411 -12.13 -19.15 31.79
N LEU A 412 -12.83 -19.30 32.93
CA LEU A 412 -13.14 -18.16 33.82
C LEU A 412 -11.90 -17.60 34.53
N LYS A 413 -10.88 -18.41 34.81
CA LYS A 413 -9.59 -17.95 35.36
C LYS A 413 -8.62 -17.38 34.33
N HIS A 414 -8.64 -17.87 33.09
CA HIS A 414 -7.78 -17.37 32.00
C HIS A 414 -8.37 -16.20 31.22
N ARG A 415 -9.64 -15.85 31.43
CA ARG A 415 -10.07 -14.44 31.32
C ARG A 415 -9.42 -13.64 32.46
N MET A 416 -8.13 -13.35 32.31
CA MET A 416 -7.37 -12.55 33.25
C MET A 416 -7.88 -11.11 33.19
N ALA A 417 -8.85 -10.79 34.06
CA ALA A 417 -9.52 -9.49 34.10
C ALA A 417 -8.49 -8.35 34.14
N SER A 418 -8.46 -7.54 33.09
CA SER A 418 -7.51 -6.45 32.92
C SER A 418 -7.95 -5.25 33.77
N LYS A 419 -7.71 -5.35 35.07
CA LYS A 419 -7.94 -4.27 36.04
C LYS A 419 -7.15 -3.03 35.63
N GLY A 420 -7.87 -1.94 35.40
CA GLY A 420 -7.38 -0.62 34.99
C GLY A 420 -8.54 0.23 34.50
N THR A 421 -8.25 1.47 34.14
CA THR A 421 -9.26 2.45 33.67
C THR A 421 -9.13 2.71 32.18
N ALA A 422 -10.25 2.69 31.46
CA ALA A 422 -10.35 3.06 30.06
C ALA A 422 -11.21 4.33 29.86
N LEU A 423 -10.81 5.20 28.94
CA LEU A 423 -11.65 6.30 28.42
C LEU A 423 -11.96 6.05 26.94
N VAL A 424 -13.23 6.16 26.53
CA VAL A 424 -13.68 5.99 25.14
C VAL A 424 -14.47 7.21 24.68
N THR A 425 -14.01 7.87 23.61
CA THR A 425 -14.68 9.06 23.03
C THR A 425 -15.60 8.71 21.87
N GLY A 426 -16.66 9.49 21.65
CA GLY A 426 -17.69 9.19 20.62
C GLY A 426 -18.38 7.85 20.90
N SER A 427 -18.72 7.62 22.16
CA SER A 427 -19.05 6.31 22.72
C SER A 427 -20.54 6.01 22.83
N ALA A 428 -21.45 6.96 22.57
CA ALA A 428 -22.89 6.75 22.74
C ALA A 428 -23.49 5.73 21.76
N ARG A 429 -22.85 5.47 20.61
CA ARG A 429 -23.37 4.59 19.55
C ARG A 429 -22.29 3.85 18.74
N GLY A 430 -22.71 2.88 17.94
CA GLY A 430 -21.86 2.15 16.99
C GLY A 430 -20.57 1.56 17.59
N ILE A 431 -19.43 1.84 16.95
CA ILE A 431 -18.12 1.28 17.31
C ILE A 431 -17.68 1.70 18.73
N GLY A 432 -17.86 2.98 19.11
CA GLY A 432 -17.45 3.47 20.43
C GLY A 432 -18.22 2.79 21.56
N ARG A 433 -19.54 2.62 21.39
CA ARG A 433 -20.42 1.89 22.33
C ARG A 433 -19.99 0.44 22.49
N ALA A 434 -19.70 -0.25 21.38
CA ALA A 434 -19.23 -1.63 21.42
C ALA A 434 -17.85 -1.77 22.09
N ILE A 435 -16.93 -0.82 21.88
CA ILE A 435 -15.64 -0.78 22.57
C ILE A 435 -15.83 -0.61 24.08
N ALA A 436 -16.64 0.35 24.51
CA ALA A 436 -16.88 0.62 25.93
C ALA A 436 -17.46 -0.61 26.66
N LEU A 437 -18.49 -1.24 26.08
CA LEU A 437 -19.06 -2.48 26.63
C LEU A 437 -18.05 -3.64 26.65
N ARG A 438 -17.25 -3.80 25.59
CA ARG A 438 -16.26 -4.90 25.52
C ARG A 438 -15.13 -4.73 26.53
N LEU A 439 -14.63 -3.52 26.74
CA LEU A 439 -13.63 -3.23 27.76
C LEU A 439 -14.19 -3.47 29.18
N ALA A 440 -15.46 -3.14 29.41
CA ALA A 440 -16.14 -3.49 30.67
C ALA A 440 -16.22 -5.03 30.87
N ASP A 441 -16.54 -5.79 29.81
CA ASP A 441 -16.58 -7.27 29.83
C ASP A 441 -15.18 -7.93 30.00
N ASP A 442 -14.10 -7.22 29.67
CA ASP A 442 -12.71 -7.63 29.92
C ASP A 442 -12.19 -7.21 31.31
N GLY A 443 -12.96 -6.42 32.07
CA GLY A 443 -12.67 -6.04 33.45
C GLY A 443 -12.09 -4.64 33.67
N PHE A 444 -12.11 -3.77 32.66
CA PHE A 444 -11.79 -2.34 32.86
C PHE A 444 -12.92 -1.62 33.62
N ASP A 445 -12.58 -0.58 34.38
CA ASP A 445 -13.54 0.48 34.72
C ASP A 445 -13.53 1.50 33.56
N VAL A 446 -14.70 2.03 33.16
CA VAL A 446 -14.85 2.68 31.84
C VAL A 446 -15.51 4.06 31.94
N ALA A 447 -14.71 5.09 31.65
CA ALA A 447 -15.18 6.43 31.34
C ALA A 447 -15.68 6.50 29.88
N VAL A 448 -16.82 7.16 29.69
CA VAL A 448 -17.48 7.29 28.39
C VAL A 448 -17.74 8.75 28.07
N ASN A 449 -17.39 9.16 26.85
CA ASN A 449 -17.55 10.51 26.35
C ASN A 449 -18.31 10.55 25.02
N ASP A 450 -19.14 11.59 24.86
CA ASP A 450 -19.74 12.01 23.60
C ASP A 450 -20.19 13.50 23.70
N ILE A 451 -20.71 14.06 22.61
CA ILE A 451 -21.19 15.45 22.53
C ILE A 451 -22.54 15.64 23.28
N PRO A 452 -22.93 16.88 23.66
CA PRO A 452 -24.15 17.13 24.45
C PRO A 452 -25.44 16.50 23.88
N VAL A 453 -25.59 16.47 22.55
CA VAL A 453 -26.72 15.90 21.81
C VAL A 453 -26.83 14.37 21.94
N GLN A 454 -25.82 13.70 22.50
CA GLN A 454 -25.79 12.25 22.75
C GLN A 454 -25.87 11.89 24.23
N SER A 455 -26.09 12.87 25.11
CA SER A 455 -26.07 12.72 26.58
C SER A 455 -26.98 11.61 27.13
N GLU A 456 -28.20 11.46 26.61
CA GLU A 456 -29.14 10.41 27.05
C GLU A 456 -28.62 9.00 26.73
N ALA A 457 -28.22 8.76 25.47
CA ALA A 457 -27.64 7.48 25.05
C ALA A 457 -26.32 7.16 25.78
N LEU A 458 -25.55 8.19 26.13
CA LEU A 458 -24.34 8.06 26.95
C LEU A 458 -24.67 7.66 28.40
N ALA A 459 -25.75 8.20 28.99
CA ALA A 459 -26.24 7.81 30.32
C ALA A 459 -26.78 6.37 30.35
N GLN A 460 -27.47 5.94 29.29
CA GLN A 460 -27.89 4.53 29.12
C GLN A 460 -26.68 3.59 29.08
N LEU A 461 -25.61 3.93 28.35
CA LEU A 461 -24.36 3.18 28.33
C LEU A 461 -23.67 3.12 29.71
N VAL A 462 -23.67 4.21 30.47
CA VAL A 462 -23.15 4.23 31.85
C VAL A 462 -23.91 3.24 32.74
N ALA A 463 -25.25 3.19 32.65
CA ALA A 463 -26.07 2.24 33.39
C ALA A 463 -25.77 0.78 33.00
N GLU A 464 -25.56 0.48 31.72
CA GLU A 464 -25.18 -0.86 31.25
C GLU A 464 -23.79 -1.29 31.74
N ILE A 465 -22.82 -0.39 31.79
CA ILE A 465 -21.48 -0.68 32.34
C ILE A 465 -21.56 -0.95 33.85
N SER A 466 -22.37 -0.16 34.57
CA SER A 466 -22.65 -0.39 36.00
C SER A 466 -23.35 -1.73 36.25
N ALA A 467 -24.30 -2.12 35.40
CA ALA A 467 -24.98 -3.42 35.45
C ALA A 467 -24.03 -4.62 35.21
N LYS A 468 -22.89 -4.41 34.55
CA LYS A 468 -21.79 -5.40 34.42
C LYS A 468 -20.88 -5.47 35.66
N GLY A 469 -21.14 -4.69 36.71
CA GLY A 469 -20.30 -4.65 37.92
C GLY A 469 -18.95 -3.96 37.72
N ARG A 470 -18.89 -3.00 36.80
CA ARG A 470 -17.73 -2.12 36.58
C ARG A 470 -18.07 -0.70 37.03
N LYS A 471 -17.07 0.08 37.46
CA LYS A 471 -17.27 1.51 37.66
C LYS A 471 -17.34 2.21 36.30
N SER A 472 -18.10 3.30 36.24
CA SER A 472 -18.32 4.09 35.03
C SER A 472 -18.48 5.57 35.37
N SER A 473 -18.16 6.44 34.40
CA SER A 473 -18.32 7.89 34.55
C SER A 473 -18.67 8.54 33.21
N LEU A 474 -19.62 9.47 33.23
CA LEU A 474 -20.09 10.20 32.06
C LEU A 474 -19.33 11.52 31.88
N HIS A 475 -18.84 11.81 30.67
CA HIS A 475 -18.16 13.07 30.33
C HIS A 475 -18.71 13.67 29.05
N ILE A 476 -19.54 14.70 29.16
CA ILE A 476 -19.94 15.53 28.00
C ILE A 476 -18.79 16.47 27.68
N ALA A 477 -18.20 16.30 26.49
CA ALA A 477 -17.09 17.13 26.00
C ALA A 477 -16.96 17.01 24.47
N ASP A 478 -16.80 18.13 23.78
CA ASP A 478 -16.40 18.15 22.37
C ASP A 478 -14.89 17.93 22.25
N VAL A 479 -14.52 16.78 21.68
CA VAL A 479 -13.12 16.37 21.50
C VAL A 479 -12.31 17.27 20.58
N SER A 480 -12.91 18.22 19.85
CA SER A 480 -12.20 19.20 19.05
C SER A 480 -11.63 20.37 19.85
N LEU A 481 -12.11 20.59 21.09
CA LEU A 481 -11.73 21.67 21.98
C LEU A 481 -10.66 21.22 23.00
N GLU A 482 -9.57 22.00 23.15
CA GLU A 482 -8.41 21.60 23.97
C GLU A 482 -8.73 21.56 25.47
N GLU A 483 -9.44 22.58 25.97
CA GLU A 483 -9.83 22.70 27.38
C GLU A 483 -10.76 21.56 27.82
N GLU A 484 -11.74 21.18 27.00
CA GLU A 484 -12.67 20.11 27.32
C GLU A 484 -11.99 18.72 27.29
N VAL A 485 -11.04 18.50 26.36
CA VAL A 485 -10.24 17.27 26.35
C VAL A 485 -9.31 17.19 27.56
N ARG A 486 -8.68 18.30 27.97
CA ARG A 486 -7.84 18.35 29.18
C ARG A 486 -8.68 18.06 30.43
N GLY A 487 -9.77 18.81 30.62
CA GLY A 487 -10.67 18.65 31.75
C GLY A 487 -11.26 17.25 31.86
N MET A 488 -11.68 16.64 30.74
CA MET A 488 -12.13 15.25 30.69
C MET A 488 -11.05 14.26 31.16
N VAL A 489 -9.82 14.37 30.65
CA VAL A 489 -8.73 13.44 31.02
C VAL A 489 -8.36 13.57 32.50
N GLU A 490 -8.33 14.79 33.02
CA GLU A 490 -8.07 15.06 34.44
C GLU A 490 -9.21 14.56 35.33
N ALA A 491 -10.48 14.81 34.96
CA ALA A 491 -11.65 14.33 35.69
C ALA A 491 -11.73 12.79 35.75
N VAL A 492 -11.39 12.09 34.65
CA VAL A 492 -11.28 10.63 34.63
C VAL A 492 -10.16 10.15 35.56
N ALA A 493 -8.96 10.73 35.46
CA ALA A 493 -7.84 10.34 36.31
C ALA A 493 -8.13 10.56 37.80
N ASN A 494 -8.82 11.65 38.15
CA ASN A 494 -9.26 11.94 39.52
C ASN A 494 -10.36 10.98 40.00
N HIS A 495 -11.31 10.59 39.14
CA HIS A 495 -12.42 9.70 39.51
C HIS A 495 -11.97 8.24 39.75
N PHE A 496 -11.04 7.71 38.95
CA PHE A 496 -10.61 6.31 39.06
C PHE A 496 -9.21 6.11 39.67
N GLY A 497 -8.37 7.15 39.77
CA GLY A 497 -6.99 7.08 40.26
C GLY A 497 -5.94 6.68 39.21
N SER A 498 -6.34 6.40 37.97
CA SER A 498 -5.47 6.23 36.81
C SER A 498 -6.24 6.38 35.49
N LEU A 499 -5.51 6.56 34.40
CA LEU A 499 -5.97 6.35 33.02
C LEU A 499 -5.01 5.39 32.34
N ASP A 500 -5.40 4.13 32.18
CA ASP A 500 -4.53 3.05 31.67
C ASP A 500 -4.71 2.82 30.16
N VAL A 501 -5.90 3.14 29.63
CA VAL A 501 -6.26 3.03 28.21
C VAL A 501 -7.03 4.28 27.75
N MET A 502 -6.60 4.90 26.65
CA MET A 502 -7.33 5.96 25.96
C MET A 502 -7.73 5.50 24.56
N VAL A 503 -9.03 5.55 24.25
CA VAL A 503 -9.57 5.26 22.91
C VAL A 503 -10.17 6.52 22.30
N ALA A 504 -9.37 7.15 21.43
CA ALA A 504 -9.80 8.27 20.59
C ALA A 504 -10.61 7.75 19.40
N ASN A 505 -11.86 7.34 19.68
CA ASN A 505 -12.78 6.76 18.70
C ASN A 505 -13.64 7.81 17.98
N ALA A 506 -13.92 8.95 18.63
CA ALA A 506 -14.74 10.03 18.07
C ALA A 506 -14.32 10.45 16.65
N GLY A 507 -15.32 10.78 15.83
CA GLY A 507 -15.09 11.18 14.45
C GLY A 507 -16.37 11.29 13.62
N ILE A 508 -16.27 12.03 12.52
CA ILE A 508 -17.36 12.29 11.58
C ILE A 508 -16.94 11.97 10.14
N ALA A 509 -17.92 11.74 9.26
CA ALA A 509 -17.70 11.60 7.83
C ALA A 509 -18.90 12.19 7.05
N LYS A 510 -18.72 13.36 6.42
CA LYS A 510 -19.67 13.88 5.42
C LYS A 510 -19.11 13.61 4.03
N TRP A 511 -19.89 12.94 3.19
CA TRP A 511 -19.53 12.62 1.82
C TRP A 511 -19.88 13.78 0.89
N THR A 512 -18.89 14.52 0.42
CA THR A 512 -19.05 15.52 -0.64
C THR A 512 -17.91 15.43 -1.65
N SER A 513 -18.20 15.92 -2.85
CA SER A 513 -17.30 16.03 -3.99
C SER A 513 -16.44 17.29 -3.87
N VAL A 514 -15.28 17.35 -4.53
CA VAL A 514 -14.55 18.63 -4.70
C VAL A 514 -15.14 19.47 -5.85
N PHE A 515 -16.01 18.88 -6.66
CA PHE A 515 -16.79 19.54 -7.72
C PHE A 515 -18.28 19.56 -7.41
N ASP A 516 -18.96 20.63 -7.83
CA ASP A 516 -20.42 20.71 -7.84
C ASP A 516 -21.06 19.84 -8.94
N SER A 517 -22.39 19.79 -8.96
CA SER A 517 -23.18 19.07 -9.96
C SER A 517 -23.07 19.61 -11.39
N THR A 518 -22.56 20.83 -11.62
CA THR A 518 -22.42 21.40 -12.97
C THR A 518 -21.17 20.85 -13.68
N HIS A 519 -20.13 20.51 -12.92
CA HIS A 519 -18.88 19.96 -13.43
C HIS A 519 -18.82 18.42 -13.42
N LEU A 520 -19.66 17.76 -12.60
CA LEU A 520 -19.86 16.31 -12.65
C LEU A 520 -20.79 15.91 -13.81
N ASN A 521 -20.29 15.17 -14.81
CA ASN A 521 -21.18 14.57 -15.82
C ASN A 521 -21.94 13.35 -15.27
N LEU A 522 -22.96 13.64 -14.46
CA LEU A 522 -23.81 12.67 -13.79
C LEU A 522 -24.56 11.73 -14.76
N THR A 523 -24.74 12.09 -16.04
CA THR A 523 -25.33 11.16 -17.03
C THR A 523 -24.45 9.94 -17.30
N THR A 524 -23.13 10.05 -17.08
CA THR A 524 -22.16 8.95 -17.20
C THR A 524 -21.83 8.25 -15.87
N LEU A 525 -22.45 8.69 -14.77
CA LEU A 525 -22.20 8.21 -13.40
C LEU A 525 -23.48 7.81 -12.62
N ALA A 526 -24.67 8.10 -13.18
CA ALA A 526 -26.01 7.97 -12.63
C ALA A 526 -26.38 8.97 -11.48
N PRO A 527 -27.66 9.42 -11.40
CA PRO A 527 -28.11 10.49 -10.50
C PRO A 527 -28.91 9.96 -9.27
N PRO A 528 -29.44 10.83 -8.38
CA PRO A 528 -29.01 12.17 -7.96
C PRO A 528 -28.65 12.15 -6.46
N ILE A 529 -27.70 11.28 -6.10
CA ILE A 529 -27.50 10.75 -4.73
C ILE A 529 -26.55 11.58 -3.86
N ILE A 530 -25.61 12.28 -4.47
CA ILE A 530 -24.53 12.97 -3.76
C ILE A 530 -25.03 14.36 -3.37
N ASP A 531 -24.76 14.79 -2.14
CA ASP A 531 -24.83 16.22 -1.78
C ASP A 531 -23.92 16.98 -2.75
N ALA A 532 -24.56 17.69 -3.69
CA ALA A 532 -23.91 18.34 -4.82
C ALA A 532 -23.13 19.60 -4.44
N SER A 533 -23.04 19.94 -3.15
CA SER A 533 -22.09 20.93 -2.67
C SER A 533 -20.64 20.48 -2.86
N THR A 534 -19.78 21.43 -3.22
CA THR A 534 -18.33 21.22 -3.07
C THR A 534 -17.98 21.11 -1.59
N VAL A 535 -16.89 20.40 -1.26
CA VAL A 535 -16.26 20.57 0.06
C VAL A 535 -15.96 22.06 0.29
N THR A 536 -16.61 22.68 1.28
CA THR A 536 -16.29 24.04 1.74
C THR A 536 -15.09 24.04 2.67
N ALA A 537 -14.43 25.18 2.84
CA ALA A 537 -13.48 25.41 3.93
C ALA A 537 -14.03 24.92 5.28
N GLU A 538 -15.23 25.34 5.65
CA GLU A 538 -15.88 24.99 6.92
C GLU A 538 -16.03 23.47 7.10
N GLN A 539 -16.50 22.75 6.07
CA GLN A 539 -16.66 21.29 6.15
C GLN A 539 -15.31 20.58 6.21
N TRP A 540 -14.28 21.11 5.54
CA TRP A 540 -12.91 20.63 5.65
C TRP A 540 -12.41 20.81 7.09
N ASP A 541 -12.49 22.02 7.65
CA ASP A 541 -12.00 22.36 8.98
C ASP A 541 -12.72 21.55 10.07
N LEU A 542 -14.05 21.49 10.04
CA LEU A 542 -14.86 20.66 10.94
C LEU A 542 -14.43 19.18 10.88
N THR A 543 -14.21 18.65 9.68
CA THR A 543 -13.77 17.25 9.52
C THR A 543 -12.35 17.02 10.03
N MET A 544 -11.42 17.95 9.79
CA MET A 544 -10.04 17.86 10.26
C MET A 544 -9.93 18.04 11.78
N ASN A 545 -10.74 18.93 12.36
CA ASN A 545 -10.79 19.18 13.78
C ASN A 545 -11.34 17.96 14.54
N VAL A 546 -12.52 17.47 14.14
CA VAL A 546 -13.19 16.36 14.83
C VAL A 546 -12.53 15.00 14.58
N ASN A 547 -11.77 14.80 13.49
CA ASN A 547 -11.08 13.52 13.22
C ASN A 547 -9.56 13.49 13.51
N ALA A 548 -8.86 14.63 13.52
CA ALA A 548 -7.39 14.67 13.58
C ALA A 548 -6.83 15.60 14.67
N ARG A 549 -7.37 16.82 14.84
CA ARG A 549 -7.03 17.70 15.99
C ARG A 549 -7.44 17.03 17.29
N SER A 550 -8.65 16.46 17.32
CA SER A 550 -9.15 15.64 18.44
C SER A 550 -8.24 14.47 18.79
N ALA A 551 -7.73 13.73 17.80
CA ALA A 551 -6.79 12.63 18.01
C ALA A 551 -5.45 13.14 18.59
N PHE A 552 -4.93 14.27 18.10
CA PHE A 552 -3.76 14.93 18.68
C PHE A 552 -3.99 15.32 20.15
N LEU A 553 -5.08 16.02 20.46
CA LEU A 553 -5.45 16.42 21.82
C LEU A 553 -5.59 15.21 22.76
N CYS A 554 -6.34 14.20 22.33
CA CYS A 554 -6.52 12.94 23.07
C CYS A 554 -5.17 12.24 23.34
N TYR A 555 -4.26 12.22 22.36
CA TYR A 555 -2.94 11.61 22.51
C TYR A 555 -2.05 12.42 23.46
N LYS A 556 -2.04 13.75 23.32
CA LYS A 556 -1.29 14.69 24.18
C LYS A 556 -1.70 14.54 25.65
N TYR A 557 -2.97 14.78 25.98
CA TYR A 557 -3.40 14.83 27.38
C TYR A 557 -3.43 13.45 28.05
N ALA A 558 -3.90 12.40 27.37
CA ALA A 558 -3.81 11.05 27.93
C ALA A 558 -2.35 10.62 28.12
N GLY A 559 -1.45 10.97 27.20
CA GLY A 559 -0.02 10.72 27.31
C GLY A 559 0.62 11.44 28.51
N MET A 560 0.33 12.73 28.69
CA MET A 560 0.78 13.51 29.86
C MET A 560 0.31 12.86 31.18
N GLN A 561 -0.96 12.44 31.24
CA GLN A 561 -1.51 11.77 32.43
C GLN A 561 -0.91 10.37 32.65
N MET A 562 -0.64 9.60 31.60
CA MET A 562 0.03 8.29 31.66
C MET A 562 1.49 8.39 32.11
N ILE A 563 2.18 9.50 31.79
CA ILE A 563 3.51 9.83 32.30
C ILE A 563 3.42 10.25 33.78
N LYS A 564 2.52 11.18 34.11
CA LYS A 564 2.29 11.70 35.48
C LYS A 564 1.98 10.59 36.49
N GLN A 565 1.28 9.53 36.09
CA GLN A 565 0.97 8.38 36.96
C GLN A 565 2.09 7.31 37.03
N GLY A 566 3.15 7.40 36.21
CA GLY A 566 4.32 6.51 36.25
C GLY A 566 4.09 5.03 35.88
N LYS A 567 2.92 4.66 35.35
CA LYS A 567 2.52 3.26 35.09
C LYS A 567 2.63 2.83 33.61
N GLY A 568 3.02 3.75 32.72
CA GLY A 568 2.81 3.60 31.28
C GLY A 568 1.32 3.68 30.92
N GLY A 569 0.95 3.12 29.76
CA GLY A 569 -0.45 3.13 29.30
C GLY A 569 -0.61 2.77 27.82
N ARG A 570 -1.83 2.90 27.29
CA ARG A 570 -2.19 2.53 25.91
C ARG A 570 -3.07 3.59 25.26
N ILE A 571 -2.67 4.08 24.10
CA ILE A 571 -3.44 5.08 23.34
C ILE A 571 -3.85 4.47 21.98
N ILE A 572 -5.14 4.56 21.65
CA ILE A 572 -5.74 3.85 20.52
C ILE A 572 -6.61 4.82 19.70
N GLY A 573 -6.20 5.15 18.48
CA GLY A 573 -6.96 6.06 17.60
C GLY A 573 -7.83 5.36 16.54
N ALA A 574 -8.95 5.98 16.18
CA ALA A 574 -9.79 5.58 15.05
C ALA A 574 -9.28 6.14 13.71
N SER A 575 -8.54 5.32 12.96
CA SER A 575 -8.25 5.55 11.54
C SER A 575 -9.40 5.00 10.66
N SER A 576 -9.10 4.57 9.44
CA SER A 576 -10.03 3.94 8.49
C SER A 576 -9.23 3.22 7.40
N VAL A 577 -9.85 2.31 6.63
CA VAL A 577 -9.28 1.92 5.32
C VAL A 577 -9.07 3.14 4.40
N ALA A 578 -9.86 4.21 4.56
CA ALA A 578 -9.63 5.50 3.89
C ALA A 578 -8.33 6.21 4.35
N GLY A 579 -7.77 5.84 5.51
CA GLY A 579 -6.44 6.26 5.96
C GLY A 579 -5.29 5.50 5.29
N LYS A 580 -5.57 4.45 4.50
CA LYS A 580 -4.56 3.66 3.77
C LYS A 580 -4.60 3.88 2.26
N ARG A 581 -5.75 4.24 1.70
CA ARG A 581 -6.01 4.48 0.27
C ARG A 581 -6.98 5.63 0.09
N GLY A 582 -6.81 6.42 -0.97
CA GLY A 582 -7.76 7.47 -1.33
C GLY A 582 -9.18 6.94 -1.57
N SER A 583 -10.18 7.79 -1.33
CA SER A 583 -11.58 7.52 -1.63
C SER A 583 -12.18 8.70 -2.40
N VAL A 584 -13.01 8.40 -3.42
CA VAL A 584 -13.91 9.38 -4.01
C VAL A 584 -14.94 9.87 -2.98
N PHE A 585 -15.41 11.10 -3.20
CA PHE A 585 -16.47 11.81 -2.48
C PHE A 585 -16.27 11.88 -0.98
N ASN A 586 -15.00 11.89 -0.54
CA ASN A 586 -14.66 11.79 0.88
C ASN A 586 -13.26 12.37 1.18
N PHE A 587 -12.97 13.55 0.60
CA PHE A 587 -11.65 14.21 0.63
C PHE A 587 -11.14 14.48 2.04
N ALA A 588 -11.87 15.27 2.84
CA ALA A 588 -11.46 15.65 4.19
C ALA A 588 -11.40 14.45 5.16
N TYR A 589 -12.30 13.47 5.00
CA TYR A 589 -12.25 12.21 5.75
C TYR A 589 -11.02 11.37 5.40
N THR A 590 -10.67 11.28 4.11
CA THR A 590 -9.45 10.60 3.65
C THR A 590 -8.22 11.30 4.24
N ALA A 591 -8.13 12.62 4.12
CA ALA A 591 -7.02 13.42 4.63
C ALA A 591 -6.83 13.25 6.16
N SER A 592 -7.91 13.42 6.94
CA SER A 592 -7.87 13.26 8.39
C SER A 592 -7.55 11.83 8.85
N LYS A 593 -8.14 10.80 8.25
CA LYS A 593 -7.83 9.40 8.62
C LYS A 593 -6.45 8.93 8.14
N PHE A 594 -5.84 9.60 7.16
CA PHE A 594 -4.39 9.51 6.89
C PHE A 594 -3.58 10.21 8.00
N ALA A 595 -3.95 11.43 8.39
CA ALA A 595 -3.28 12.22 9.44
C ALA A 595 -3.20 11.47 10.78
N VAL A 596 -4.29 10.81 11.21
CA VAL A 596 -4.33 9.94 12.41
C VAL A 596 -3.26 8.83 12.38
N ARG A 597 -2.88 8.33 11.20
CA ARG A 597 -1.81 7.32 11.08
C ARG A 597 -0.42 7.93 11.16
N GLY A 598 -0.23 9.14 10.64
CA GLY A 598 0.99 9.93 10.84
C GLY A 598 1.20 10.23 12.32
N LEU A 599 0.16 10.77 12.99
CA LEU A 599 0.10 10.95 14.44
C LEU A 599 0.50 9.69 15.20
N THR A 600 -0.17 8.56 14.93
CA THR A 600 0.08 7.26 15.59
C THR A 600 1.54 6.80 15.46
N GLN A 601 2.21 7.09 14.34
CA GLN A 601 3.61 6.71 14.13
C GLN A 601 4.61 7.66 14.78
N ALA A 602 4.34 8.98 14.80
CA ALA A 602 5.17 9.92 15.56
C ALA A 602 5.02 9.67 17.08
N ALA A 603 3.79 9.50 17.53
CA ALA A 603 3.41 9.21 18.92
C ALA A 603 4.12 7.98 19.48
N ALA A 604 4.10 6.86 18.76
CA ALA A 604 4.75 5.64 19.20
C ALA A 604 6.27 5.78 19.48
N LEU A 605 6.93 6.78 18.91
CA LEU A 605 8.36 7.05 19.07
C LEU A 605 8.64 7.98 20.26
N GLU A 606 7.78 8.97 20.54
CA GLU A 606 7.90 9.85 21.73
C GLU A 606 7.37 9.20 23.01
N PHE A 607 6.29 8.43 22.92
CA PHE A 607 5.64 7.78 24.08
C PHE A 607 6.30 6.44 24.49
N GLY A 608 7.00 5.78 23.56
CA GLY A 608 7.65 4.48 23.80
C GLY A 608 8.60 4.45 25.02
N PRO A 609 9.51 5.42 25.21
CA PRO A 609 10.38 5.51 26.39
C PRO A 609 9.65 5.55 27.74
N HIS A 610 8.39 5.97 27.76
CA HIS A 610 7.56 6.05 28.98
C HIS A 610 6.70 4.80 29.21
N GLY A 611 6.92 3.72 28.45
CA GLY A 611 6.10 2.50 28.54
C GLY A 611 4.67 2.68 28.02
N ILE A 612 4.46 3.66 27.14
CA ILE A 612 3.14 3.96 26.55
C ILE A 612 3.13 3.50 25.09
N THR A 613 2.28 2.51 24.77
CA THR A 613 2.08 2.06 23.38
C THR A 613 1.01 2.91 22.69
N VAL A 614 1.26 3.35 21.44
CA VAL A 614 0.27 4.09 20.65
C VAL A 614 -0.03 3.37 19.35
N ASN A 615 -1.30 3.09 19.09
CA ASN A 615 -1.76 2.33 17.93
C ASN A 615 -3.03 2.94 17.33
N ALA A 616 -3.44 2.43 16.17
CA ALA A 616 -4.73 2.76 15.56
C ALA A 616 -5.39 1.53 14.94
N TYR A 617 -6.72 1.48 15.00
CA TYR A 617 -7.51 0.56 14.19
C TYR A 617 -8.00 1.29 12.93
N ALA A 618 -8.00 0.57 11.81
CA ALA A 618 -8.44 1.05 10.51
C ALA A 618 -9.62 0.19 10.05
N PRO A 619 -10.87 0.50 10.49
CA PRO A 619 -12.04 -0.26 10.10
C PRO A 619 -12.27 -0.18 8.59
N GLY A 620 -12.70 -1.31 8.03
CA GLY A 620 -13.32 -1.40 6.72
C GLY A 620 -14.78 -0.96 6.79
N ALA A 621 -15.65 -1.61 6.01
CA ALA A 621 -17.07 -1.33 6.04
C ALA A 621 -17.74 -2.11 7.20
N VAL A 622 -17.90 -1.43 8.33
CA VAL A 622 -18.56 -1.92 9.56
C VAL A 622 -20.02 -1.48 9.57
N ASP A 623 -20.96 -2.36 9.88
CA ASP A 623 -22.37 -2.00 10.03
C ASP A 623 -22.59 -1.23 11.33
N THR A 624 -23.22 -0.06 11.22
CA THR A 624 -23.34 0.95 12.28
C THR A 624 -24.46 1.91 11.94
N ASP A 625 -25.14 2.42 12.95
CA ASP A 625 -26.31 3.31 12.83
C ASP A 625 -25.93 4.69 12.24
N MET A 626 -24.64 5.06 12.30
CA MET A 626 -24.05 6.19 11.54
C MET A 626 -24.27 6.11 10.02
N ARG A 627 -24.72 4.97 9.47
CA ARG A 627 -24.94 4.81 8.03
C ARG A 627 -26.24 5.41 7.53
N GLU A 628 -27.20 5.66 8.40
CA GLU A 628 -28.61 5.93 8.06
C GLU A 628 -28.86 7.33 7.45
N GLN A 629 -27.82 8.15 7.32
CA GLN A 629 -27.85 9.42 6.60
C GLN A 629 -26.94 9.34 5.35
N ASN A 630 -27.55 9.33 4.16
CA ASN A 630 -26.99 9.39 2.80
C ASN A 630 -25.91 8.34 2.41
N SER A 631 -25.33 7.59 3.35
CA SER A 631 -24.17 6.73 3.09
C SER A 631 -24.51 5.44 2.34
N TYR A 632 -25.76 4.96 2.49
CA TYR A 632 -26.25 3.73 1.88
C TYR A 632 -26.27 3.79 0.35
N GLU A 633 -26.63 4.94 -0.22
CA GLU A 633 -26.71 5.16 -1.66
C GLU A 633 -25.33 5.43 -2.29
N ILE A 634 -24.44 6.12 -1.57
CA ILE A 634 -23.03 6.30 -2.00
C ILE A 634 -22.27 4.96 -1.88
N LEU A 635 -22.60 4.12 -0.89
CA LEU A 635 -22.16 2.74 -0.85
C LEU A 635 -22.70 1.95 -2.05
N ALA A 636 -23.99 2.10 -2.40
CA ALA A 636 -24.57 1.53 -3.61
C ALA A 636 -23.82 1.99 -4.88
N PHE A 637 -23.34 3.23 -4.96
CA PHE A 637 -22.47 3.71 -6.05
C PHE A 637 -21.09 3.02 -6.08
N ARG A 638 -20.48 2.70 -4.93
CA ARG A 638 -19.24 1.88 -4.88
C ARG A 638 -19.48 0.43 -5.29
N ILE A 639 -20.66 -0.09 -4.95
CA ILE A 639 -21.17 -1.39 -5.41
C ILE A 639 -21.40 -1.35 -6.93
N ASN A 640 -21.97 -0.28 -7.49
CA ASN A 640 -22.24 -0.07 -8.93
C ASN A 640 -20.97 -0.12 -9.80
N ARG A 641 -19.81 0.39 -9.33
CA ARG A 641 -18.51 0.17 -10.01
C ARG A 641 -17.98 -1.28 -9.94
N SER A 642 -18.70 -2.19 -9.27
CA SER A 642 -18.29 -3.58 -8.98
C SER A 642 -19.36 -4.63 -9.36
N VAL A 643 -20.63 -4.24 -9.49
CA VAL A 643 -21.78 -5.13 -9.72
C VAL A 643 -22.49 -4.72 -11.01
N PRO A 644 -22.82 -5.65 -11.93
CA PRO A 644 -23.46 -5.34 -13.21
C PRO A 644 -24.84 -4.65 -13.18
N HIS A 645 -25.38 -4.34 -12.01
CA HIS A 645 -26.73 -3.84 -11.80
C HIS A 645 -26.71 -2.66 -10.83
N VAL A 646 -27.39 -1.58 -11.21
CA VAL A 646 -27.54 -0.38 -10.39
C VAL A 646 -28.59 -0.67 -9.32
N LEU A 647 -28.23 -0.57 -8.04
CA LEU A 647 -29.23 -0.47 -6.97
C LEU A 647 -29.80 0.97 -6.95
N PRO A 648 -31.13 1.14 -6.92
CA PRO A 648 -31.75 2.47 -6.95
C PRO A 648 -31.55 3.26 -5.64
N PRO A 649 -31.74 4.59 -5.67
CA PRO A 649 -31.99 5.39 -4.47
C PRO A 649 -33.10 4.76 -3.60
N GLY A 650 -33.03 4.96 -2.29
CA GLY A 650 -33.98 4.39 -1.33
C GLY A 650 -33.92 2.86 -1.16
N THR A 651 -32.91 2.16 -1.70
CA THR A 651 -32.77 0.70 -1.48
C THR A 651 -32.66 0.38 0.02
N PRO A 652 -33.44 -0.58 0.57
CA PRO A 652 -33.43 -0.92 1.99
C PRO A 652 -32.05 -1.34 2.55
N ARG A 653 -31.83 -1.04 3.84
CA ARG A 653 -30.61 -1.35 4.62
C ARG A 653 -30.17 -2.80 4.44
N ASP A 654 -31.09 -3.75 4.56
CA ASP A 654 -30.77 -5.19 4.48
C ASP A 654 -30.36 -5.64 3.08
N THR A 655 -31.03 -5.15 2.03
CA THR A 655 -30.67 -5.41 0.63
C THR A 655 -29.26 -4.92 0.31
N LEU A 656 -28.88 -3.75 0.84
CA LEU A 656 -27.53 -3.22 0.72
C LEU A 656 -26.51 -4.04 1.52
N LEU A 657 -26.85 -4.48 2.73
CA LEU A 657 -26.01 -5.39 3.51
C LEU A 657 -25.81 -6.74 2.80
N GLU A 658 -26.81 -7.28 2.11
CA GLU A 658 -26.66 -8.48 1.28
C GLU A 658 -25.72 -8.29 0.09
N GLU A 659 -25.79 -7.19 -0.66
CA GLU A 659 -24.79 -6.91 -1.71
C GLU A 659 -23.39 -6.73 -1.13
N MET A 660 -23.24 -6.12 0.06
CA MET A 660 -21.95 -6.09 0.76
C MET A 660 -21.45 -7.48 1.17
N LYS A 661 -22.34 -8.39 1.59
CA LYS A 661 -22.00 -9.79 1.88
C LYS A 661 -21.54 -10.51 0.60
N LYS A 662 -22.26 -10.37 -0.51
CA LYS A 662 -21.88 -10.96 -1.81
C LYS A 662 -20.49 -10.49 -2.26
N LEU A 663 -20.15 -9.25 -1.98
CA LEU A 663 -18.83 -8.65 -2.21
C LEU A 663 -17.74 -9.20 -1.26
N SER A 664 -18.01 -9.32 0.05
CA SER A 664 -17.09 -9.90 1.05
C SER A 664 -16.43 -11.24 0.66
N PRO A 665 -15.12 -11.48 0.94
CA PRO A 665 -14.49 -12.80 0.78
C PRO A 665 -14.98 -13.78 1.85
N GLN A 666 -15.37 -13.25 3.01
CA GLN A 666 -15.92 -14.00 4.14
C GLN A 666 -17.45 -14.16 4.05
N LYS A 667 -18.08 -13.56 3.03
CA LYS A 667 -19.54 -13.41 2.88
C LYS A 667 -20.24 -12.75 4.08
N ALA A 668 -19.50 -11.92 4.82
CA ALA A 668 -19.97 -11.17 5.98
C ALA A 668 -19.62 -9.67 5.89
N VAL A 669 -20.45 -8.83 6.51
CA VAL A 669 -20.14 -7.43 6.85
C VAL A 669 -19.56 -7.40 8.27
N GLY A 670 -18.70 -6.43 8.57
CA GLY A 670 -18.09 -6.33 9.91
C GLY A 670 -19.06 -5.72 10.91
N THR A 671 -19.05 -6.18 12.15
CA THR A 671 -19.86 -5.66 13.24
C THR A 671 -19.07 -4.67 14.11
N PRO A 672 -19.74 -3.81 14.91
CA PRO A 672 -19.06 -2.99 15.92
C PRO A 672 -18.25 -3.84 16.90
N THR A 673 -18.77 -5.03 17.23
CA THR A 673 -18.14 -6.03 18.10
C THR A 673 -16.82 -6.55 17.53
N ASP A 674 -16.71 -6.77 16.21
CA ASP A 674 -15.45 -7.20 15.58
C ASP A 674 -14.34 -6.15 15.75
N ILE A 675 -14.70 -4.87 15.73
CA ILE A 675 -13.77 -3.77 16.01
C ILE A 675 -13.40 -3.73 17.49
N ALA A 676 -14.42 -3.81 18.36
CA ALA A 676 -14.24 -3.83 19.81
C ALA A 676 -13.34 -4.98 20.29
N ASN A 677 -13.44 -6.16 19.67
CA ASN A 677 -12.59 -7.32 19.94
C ASN A 677 -11.10 -7.06 19.66
N VAL A 678 -10.78 -6.28 18.61
CA VAL A 678 -9.40 -5.93 18.27
C VAL A 678 -8.89 -4.74 19.11
N VAL A 679 -9.76 -3.78 19.44
CA VAL A 679 -9.41 -2.69 20.38
C VAL A 679 -9.14 -3.24 21.78
N SER A 680 -9.94 -4.20 22.25
CA SER A 680 -9.71 -5.00 23.47
C SER A 680 -8.33 -5.65 23.47
N PHE A 681 -7.97 -6.37 22.40
CA PHE A 681 -6.63 -6.96 22.28
C PHE A 681 -5.51 -5.90 22.27
N ILE A 682 -5.69 -4.75 21.62
CA ILE A 682 -4.70 -3.65 21.66
C ILE A 682 -4.64 -3.02 23.07
N ALA A 683 -5.75 -3.01 23.82
CA ALA A 683 -5.85 -2.51 25.18
C ALA A 683 -5.27 -3.47 26.26
N SER A 684 -4.97 -4.74 25.93
CA SER A 684 -4.56 -5.76 26.90
C SER A 684 -3.04 -5.78 27.19
N LYS A 685 -2.53 -6.73 27.98
CA LYS A 685 -1.08 -6.82 28.29
C LYS A 685 -0.29 -7.55 27.20
N GLU A 686 -0.97 -8.40 26.45
CA GLU A 686 -0.46 -9.20 25.33
C GLU A 686 -0.04 -8.33 24.13
N SER A 687 -0.55 -7.09 24.04
CA SER A 687 -0.16 -6.10 23.03
C SER A 687 1.05 -5.24 23.39
N SER A 688 1.70 -5.46 24.54
CA SER A 688 2.74 -4.57 25.09
C SER A 688 3.93 -4.25 24.16
N PHE A 689 4.24 -5.11 23.19
CA PHE A 689 5.27 -4.88 22.17
C PHE A 689 4.71 -4.44 20.80
N ILE A 690 3.43 -4.10 20.71
CA ILE A 690 2.76 -3.59 19.52
C ILE A 690 2.60 -2.07 19.69
N THR A 691 3.35 -1.28 18.94
CA THR A 691 3.24 0.20 18.93
C THR A 691 3.52 0.74 17.53
N GLY A 692 2.97 1.91 17.20
CA GLY A 692 3.08 2.56 15.88
C GLY A 692 2.23 1.92 14.77
N VAL A 693 1.39 0.92 15.10
CA VAL A 693 0.70 0.11 14.09
C VAL A 693 -0.72 0.63 13.84
N ALA A 694 -1.03 0.86 12.57
CA ALA A 694 -2.40 1.08 12.07
C ALA A 694 -2.96 -0.22 11.46
N ARG A 695 -3.57 -1.09 12.28
CA ARG A 695 -4.08 -2.40 11.86
C ARG A 695 -5.44 -2.28 11.15
N THR A 696 -5.58 -2.87 9.97
CA THR A 696 -6.86 -2.93 9.26
C THR A 696 -7.73 -4.05 9.78
N ILE A 697 -9.02 -3.77 9.94
CA ILE A 697 -10.05 -4.77 10.23
C ILE A 697 -11.08 -4.67 9.10
N GLN A 698 -10.93 -5.49 8.08
CA GLN A 698 -11.73 -5.42 6.86
C GLN A 698 -12.36 -6.78 6.55
N THR A 699 -13.69 -6.78 6.45
CA THR A 699 -14.52 -7.93 6.06
C THR A 699 -14.95 -7.85 4.60
N VAL A 700 -15.52 -6.71 4.15
CA VAL A 700 -16.08 -6.55 2.80
C VAL A 700 -14.99 -6.33 1.72
N ALA A 701 -15.13 -7.00 0.56
CA ALA A 701 -14.26 -6.90 -0.61
C ALA A 701 -14.98 -6.37 -1.85
N TYR A 702 -14.56 -5.25 -2.43
CA TYR A 702 -15.14 -4.77 -3.70
C TYR A 702 -14.67 -5.64 -4.88
N ILE A 703 -15.30 -6.79 -5.07
CA ILE A 703 -15.10 -7.72 -6.20
C ILE A 703 -15.89 -7.22 -7.40
N SER A 704 -15.23 -6.94 -8.53
CA SER A 704 -15.92 -6.66 -9.79
C SER A 704 -16.44 -7.96 -10.43
N CYS A 705 -17.76 -8.12 -10.54
CA CYS A 705 -18.41 -9.23 -11.21
C CYS A 705 -18.56 -8.99 -12.72
N SER A 706 -18.38 -10.05 -13.51
CA SER A 706 -18.57 -10.05 -14.96
C SER A 706 -20.05 -9.96 -15.34
N ALA A 707 -20.41 -9.02 -16.21
CA ALA A 707 -21.73 -8.98 -16.83
C ALA A 707 -21.85 -10.05 -17.96
N PRO A 708 -23.05 -10.59 -18.22
CA PRO A 708 -23.31 -11.41 -19.41
C PRO A 708 -23.12 -10.64 -20.73
N SER A 709 -22.97 -11.37 -21.83
CA SER A 709 -22.60 -10.85 -23.16
C SER A 709 -23.64 -9.91 -23.80
N ILE A 710 -23.36 -8.60 -23.84
CA ILE A 710 -24.20 -7.61 -24.54
C ILE A 710 -23.80 -7.50 -26.03
N ARG A 711 -24.38 -8.36 -26.88
CA ARG A 711 -24.34 -8.19 -28.35
C ARG A 711 -25.30 -7.08 -28.83
N ARG A 712 -25.05 -5.80 -28.51
CA ARG A 712 -25.73 -4.61 -29.12
C ARG A 712 -25.16 -3.26 -28.61
N LEU A 713 -23.97 -2.84 -29.07
CA LEU A 713 -23.50 -1.43 -28.89
C LEU A 713 -22.35 -1.02 -29.85
N ARG A 714 -22.32 -1.57 -31.07
CA ARG A 714 -21.16 -1.52 -31.99
C ARG A 714 -21.20 -0.40 -33.05
N LYS A 715 -21.77 0.78 -32.74
CA LYS A 715 -22.03 1.84 -33.75
C LYS A 715 -21.71 3.30 -33.38
N LEU A 716 -21.20 3.63 -32.19
CA LEU A 716 -20.99 5.03 -31.75
C LEU A 716 -19.64 5.30 -31.06
N LEU A 717 -18.52 4.91 -31.69
CA LEU A 717 -17.18 5.36 -31.31
C LEU A 717 -16.32 5.62 -32.56
N PRO A 718 -15.79 6.83 -32.79
CA PRO A 718 -14.85 7.12 -33.87
C PRO A 718 -13.48 6.47 -33.63
N SER A 719 -12.87 5.91 -34.68
CA SER A 719 -11.60 5.19 -34.62
C SER A 719 -10.37 6.12 -34.66
N HIS A 720 -10.04 6.76 -33.54
CA HIS A 720 -8.81 7.56 -33.37
C HIS A 720 -7.54 6.70 -33.37
N SER A 721 -7.14 6.22 -34.55
CA SER A 721 -6.05 5.24 -34.76
C SER A 721 -5.08 5.62 -35.89
N ARG A 722 -4.95 6.92 -36.22
CA ARG A 722 -3.95 7.46 -37.16
C ARG A 722 -3.48 8.87 -36.77
N LEU A 723 -2.49 8.98 -35.87
CA LEU A 723 -1.62 10.17 -35.73
C LEU A 723 -0.41 9.92 -34.80
N HIS A 724 0.47 8.98 -35.15
CA HIS A 724 1.77 8.77 -34.51
C HIS A 724 2.78 8.14 -35.49
N ARG A 725 3.52 8.97 -36.25
CA ARG A 725 4.77 8.57 -36.90
C ARG A 725 5.61 9.80 -37.33
N CYS A 726 6.93 9.61 -37.33
CA CYS A 726 7.99 10.43 -37.94
C CYS A 726 8.57 11.65 -37.17
N LEU A 727 9.92 11.67 -37.17
CA LEU A 727 10.86 12.80 -37.08
C LEU A 727 11.13 13.51 -35.72
N LEU A 728 11.93 12.81 -34.90
CA LEU A 728 13.27 13.23 -34.45
C LEU A 728 13.62 14.74 -34.43
N LEU A 729 13.93 15.28 -33.24
CA LEU A 729 15.25 15.90 -32.92
C LEU A 729 15.37 16.25 -31.43
N LYS A 730 16.59 16.64 -30.99
CA LYS A 730 17.01 16.73 -29.58
C LYS A 730 16.39 17.90 -28.77
N HIS A 731 15.14 17.78 -28.36
CA HIS A 731 14.61 18.49 -27.18
C HIS A 731 13.55 17.62 -26.48
N ARG A 732 13.46 17.68 -25.14
CA ARG A 732 12.16 17.44 -24.48
C ARG A 732 11.18 18.43 -25.11
N MET A 733 10.06 17.96 -25.65
CA MET A 733 9.08 18.85 -26.29
C MET A 733 8.67 19.96 -25.31
N ALA A 734 9.15 21.18 -25.54
CA ALA A 734 8.98 22.32 -24.64
C ALA A 734 7.50 22.45 -24.24
N SER A 735 7.24 22.35 -22.94
CA SER A 735 5.90 22.11 -22.41
C SER A 735 5.10 23.41 -22.33
N LYS A 736 4.76 23.94 -23.51
CA LYS A 736 3.93 25.14 -23.68
C LYS A 736 2.64 25.05 -22.85
N GLY A 737 2.48 26.01 -21.93
CA GLY A 737 1.37 26.13 -21.00
C GLY A 737 1.76 26.94 -19.77
N THR A 738 0.83 27.14 -18.85
CA THR A 738 1.05 27.89 -17.60
C THR A 738 1.22 26.96 -16.40
N ALA A 739 2.22 27.22 -15.57
CA ALA A 739 2.39 26.65 -14.24
C ALA A 739 2.13 27.70 -13.15
N LEU A 740 1.49 27.31 -12.05
CA LEU A 740 1.41 28.07 -10.81
C LEU A 740 2.17 27.32 -9.71
N VAL A 741 3.06 28.01 -9.00
CA VAL A 741 3.87 27.43 -7.91
C VAL A 741 3.69 28.25 -6.63
N THR A 742 3.24 27.60 -5.55
CA THR A 742 3.00 28.26 -4.24
C THR A 742 4.18 28.06 -3.28
N GLY A 743 4.44 29.01 -2.37
CA GLY A 743 5.62 28.99 -1.51
C GLY A 743 6.93 29.05 -2.32
N SER A 744 6.92 29.86 -3.37
CA SER A 744 7.89 29.84 -4.47
C SER A 744 9.08 30.79 -4.30
N ALA A 745 9.10 31.66 -3.28
CA ALA A 745 10.15 32.67 -3.13
C ALA A 745 11.54 32.07 -2.86
N ARG A 746 11.63 30.87 -2.27
CA ARG A 746 12.90 30.23 -1.89
C ARG A 746 12.88 28.70 -1.96
N GLY A 747 14.06 28.11 -1.78
CA GLY A 747 14.24 26.66 -1.65
C GLY A 747 13.65 25.85 -2.82
N ILE A 748 12.92 24.78 -2.48
CA ILE A 748 12.30 23.86 -3.44
C ILE A 748 11.32 24.58 -4.38
N GLY A 749 10.51 25.51 -3.87
CA GLY A 749 9.54 26.25 -4.68
C GLY A 749 10.20 27.11 -5.76
N ARG A 750 11.25 27.84 -5.39
CA ARG A 750 12.05 28.66 -6.32
C ARG A 750 12.73 27.81 -7.40
N ALA A 751 13.31 26.68 -7.00
CA ALA A 751 13.94 25.74 -7.93
C ALA A 751 12.93 25.13 -8.91
N ILE A 752 11.72 24.78 -8.45
CA ILE A 752 10.63 24.32 -9.30
C ILE A 752 10.22 25.39 -10.32
N ALA A 753 10.02 26.64 -9.87
CA ALA A 753 9.59 27.74 -10.74
C ALA A 753 10.60 28.01 -11.87
N LEU A 754 11.90 28.10 -11.54
CA LEU A 754 12.97 28.27 -12.54
C LEU A 754 13.06 27.05 -13.49
N ARG A 755 12.98 25.83 -12.95
CA ARG A 755 13.05 24.61 -13.77
C ARG A 755 11.89 24.49 -14.75
N LEU A 756 10.67 24.82 -14.34
CA LEU A 756 9.50 24.80 -15.23
C LEU A 756 9.60 25.90 -16.30
N ALA A 757 10.20 27.06 -15.99
CA ALA A 757 10.52 28.06 -16.99
C ALA A 757 11.53 27.53 -18.04
N ASP A 758 12.58 26.82 -17.60
CA ASP A 758 13.56 26.20 -18.50
C ASP A 758 12.98 25.05 -19.36
N ASP A 759 12.01 24.28 -18.84
CA ASP A 759 11.26 23.29 -19.63
C ASP A 759 10.20 23.94 -20.57
N GLY A 760 10.03 25.26 -20.52
CA GLY A 760 9.21 26.03 -21.46
C GLY A 760 7.77 26.31 -21.04
N PHE A 761 7.48 26.32 -19.73
CA PHE A 761 6.24 26.86 -19.18
C PHE A 761 6.31 28.38 -18.99
N ASP A 762 5.16 29.05 -19.04
CA ASP A 762 4.95 30.35 -18.42
C ASP A 762 4.61 30.13 -16.93
N VAL A 763 5.11 30.97 -16.02
CA VAL A 763 5.13 30.65 -14.59
C VAL A 763 4.58 31.78 -13.73
N ALA A 764 3.42 31.52 -13.13
CA ALA A 764 2.90 32.31 -12.02
C ALA A 764 3.55 31.85 -10.70
N VAL A 765 4.04 32.81 -9.92
CA VAL A 765 4.74 32.57 -8.65
C VAL A 765 3.97 33.19 -7.49
N ASN A 766 3.79 32.40 -6.43
CA ASN A 766 3.08 32.79 -5.22
C ASN A 766 3.91 32.52 -3.97
N ASP A 767 3.76 33.41 -2.99
CA ASP A 767 4.21 33.30 -1.59
C ASP A 767 3.49 34.39 -0.77
N ILE A 768 3.77 34.47 0.54
CA ILE A 768 3.20 35.50 1.43
C ILE A 768 3.83 36.89 1.22
N SER A 769 3.15 37.94 1.71
CA SER A 769 3.55 39.37 1.54
C SER A 769 4.99 39.69 1.95
N VAL A 770 5.48 39.06 3.03
CA VAL A 770 6.86 39.20 3.54
C VAL A 770 7.92 38.71 2.55
N GLN A 771 7.54 37.88 1.56
CA GLN A 771 8.42 37.33 0.53
C GLN A 771 8.29 38.06 -0.82
N SER A 772 7.58 39.18 -0.87
CA SER A 772 7.27 39.93 -2.11
C SER A 772 8.50 40.34 -2.93
N GLU A 773 9.58 40.78 -2.28
CA GLU A 773 10.83 41.15 -2.97
C GLU A 773 11.49 39.93 -3.64
N ALA A 774 11.61 38.81 -2.93
CA ALA A 774 12.19 37.57 -3.45
C ALA A 774 11.35 36.97 -4.60
N LEU A 775 10.02 37.14 -4.56
CA LEU A 775 9.15 36.84 -5.70
C LEU A 775 9.39 37.76 -6.89
N ALA A 776 9.60 39.06 -6.68
CA ALA A 776 9.86 40.01 -7.75
C ALA A 776 11.19 39.71 -8.46
N GLN A 777 12.23 39.36 -7.71
CA GLN A 777 13.52 38.86 -8.23
C GLN A 777 13.31 37.59 -9.08
N LEU A 778 12.54 36.62 -8.58
CA LEU A 778 12.20 35.38 -9.30
C LEU A 778 11.39 35.64 -10.59
N VAL A 779 10.45 36.60 -10.58
CA VAL A 779 9.71 37.02 -11.79
C VAL A 779 10.66 37.60 -12.84
N ALA A 780 11.65 38.41 -12.43
CA ALA A 780 12.66 38.96 -13.32
C ALA A 780 13.57 37.87 -13.91
N GLU A 781 14.02 36.89 -13.11
CA GLU A 781 14.80 35.75 -13.60
C GLU A 781 14.04 34.88 -14.61
N ILE A 782 12.74 34.65 -14.38
CA ILE A 782 11.88 33.89 -15.30
C ILE A 782 11.63 34.71 -16.58
N SER A 783 11.45 36.02 -16.47
CA SER A 783 11.35 36.93 -17.62
C SER A 783 12.63 36.94 -18.47
N ALA A 784 13.81 36.93 -17.82
CA ALA A 784 15.11 36.85 -18.49
C ALA A 784 15.33 35.52 -19.24
N LYS A 785 14.64 34.44 -18.85
CA LYS A 785 14.57 33.16 -19.60
C LYS A 785 13.62 33.23 -20.82
N GLY A 786 13.04 34.39 -21.13
CA GLY A 786 12.09 34.56 -22.23
C GLY A 786 10.73 33.92 -21.97
N ARG A 787 10.35 33.73 -20.70
CA ARG A 787 9.05 33.18 -20.29
C ARG A 787 8.16 34.27 -19.72
N LYS A 788 6.84 34.15 -19.91
CA LYS A 788 5.87 35.03 -19.25
C LYS A 788 5.74 34.62 -17.78
N SER A 789 5.83 35.58 -16.86
CA SER A 789 5.62 35.35 -15.43
C SER A 789 4.74 36.41 -14.78
N SER A 790 4.13 36.07 -13.65
CA SER A 790 3.38 37.01 -12.82
C SER A 790 3.46 36.65 -11.34
N LEU A 791 3.41 37.68 -10.48
CA LEU A 791 3.56 37.61 -9.03
C LEU A 791 2.19 37.67 -8.35
N HIS A 792 1.93 36.74 -7.42
CA HIS A 792 0.67 36.66 -6.68
C HIS A 792 0.93 36.55 -5.18
N ILE A 793 0.78 37.68 -4.47
CA ILE A 793 0.75 37.67 -3.00
C ILE A 793 -0.58 37.08 -2.55
N ALA A 794 -0.53 35.92 -1.89
CA ALA A 794 -1.70 35.25 -1.32
C ALA A 794 -1.27 34.26 -0.24
N ASP A 795 -1.88 34.33 0.95
CA ASP A 795 -1.81 33.25 1.94
C ASP A 795 -2.67 32.08 1.47
N VAL A 796 -1.99 31.05 0.97
CA VAL A 796 -2.64 29.85 0.45
C VAL A 796 -3.36 29.01 1.49
N SER A 797 -3.31 29.36 2.78
CA SER A 797 -4.16 28.76 3.80
C SER A 797 -5.60 29.30 3.79
N LEU A 798 -5.88 30.43 3.13
CA LEU A 798 -7.19 31.10 3.05
C LEU A 798 -7.92 30.79 1.72
N GLU A 799 -9.23 30.52 1.78
CA GLU A 799 -10.00 30.05 0.61
C GLU A 799 -10.19 31.15 -0.44
N ASP A 800 -10.47 32.39 -0.02
CA ASP A 800 -10.67 33.53 -0.92
C ASP A 800 -9.40 33.98 -1.64
N GLU A 801 -8.25 33.98 -0.96
CA GLU A 801 -6.97 34.34 -1.57
C GLU A 801 -6.50 33.27 -2.58
N VAL A 802 -6.73 31.98 -2.30
CA VAL A 802 -6.46 30.91 -3.28
C VAL A 802 -7.38 31.03 -4.51
N ARG A 803 -8.68 31.34 -4.31
CA ARG A 803 -9.63 31.59 -5.40
C ARG A 803 -9.19 32.78 -6.26
N GLY A 804 -8.95 33.93 -5.63
CA GLY A 804 -8.53 35.15 -6.31
C GLY A 804 -7.19 35.00 -7.04
N MET A 805 -6.22 34.30 -6.45
CA MET A 805 -4.95 33.94 -7.12
C MET A 805 -5.19 33.12 -8.39
N VAL A 806 -6.01 32.06 -8.35
CA VAL A 806 -6.28 31.24 -9.53
C VAL A 806 -6.98 32.06 -10.62
N GLU A 807 -7.95 32.91 -10.25
CA GLU A 807 -8.62 33.81 -11.19
C GLU A 807 -7.67 34.84 -11.81
N ALA A 808 -6.78 35.46 -11.01
CA ALA A 808 -5.76 36.39 -11.49
C ALA A 808 -4.74 35.73 -12.44
N VAL A 809 -4.33 34.48 -12.15
CA VAL A 809 -3.46 33.69 -13.05
C VAL A 809 -4.14 33.43 -14.39
N ILE A 810 -5.44 33.13 -14.41
CA ILE A 810 -6.20 32.95 -15.64
C ILE A 810 -6.36 34.26 -16.41
N ASN A 811 -6.66 35.37 -15.74
CA ASN A 811 -6.76 36.68 -16.37
C ASN A 811 -5.43 37.13 -16.98
N HIS A 812 -4.30 36.80 -16.35
CA HIS A 812 -2.96 37.16 -16.84
C HIS A 812 -2.42 36.21 -17.92
N HIS A 813 -2.58 34.89 -17.78
CA HIS A 813 -1.97 33.88 -18.65
C HIS A 813 -2.95 33.16 -19.60
N GLY A 814 -4.26 33.40 -19.49
CA GLY A 814 -5.31 32.80 -20.31
C GLY A 814 -5.62 31.32 -20.04
N SER A 815 -4.75 30.59 -19.33
CA SER A 815 -5.01 29.22 -18.86
C SER A 815 -4.09 28.81 -17.70
N LEU A 816 -4.43 27.71 -17.02
CA LEU A 816 -3.63 27.04 -16.00
C LEU A 816 -3.49 25.55 -16.37
N ASN A 817 -2.27 25.05 -16.55
CA ASN A 817 -2.02 23.66 -16.98
C ASN A 817 -1.32 22.81 -15.91
N VAL A 818 -0.51 23.44 -15.06
CA VAL A 818 0.20 22.80 -13.95
C VAL A 818 -0.04 23.59 -12.67
N MET A 819 -0.48 22.92 -11.61
CA MET A 819 -0.54 23.49 -10.26
C MET A 819 0.43 22.75 -9.34
N VAL A 820 1.36 23.48 -8.74
CA VAL A 820 2.30 22.96 -7.74
C VAL A 820 1.99 23.59 -6.38
N ALA A 821 1.23 22.86 -5.57
CA ALA A 821 1.00 23.17 -4.16
C ALA A 821 2.27 22.80 -3.36
N ASN A 822 3.26 23.70 -3.41
CA ASN A 822 4.57 23.50 -2.80
C ASN A 822 4.68 24.13 -1.40
N ALA A 823 3.89 25.16 -1.11
CA ALA A 823 3.90 25.87 0.18
C ALA A 823 3.86 24.91 1.38
N GLY A 824 4.64 25.23 2.40
CA GLY A 824 4.68 24.44 3.61
C GLY A 824 5.71 24.91 4.63
N ILE A 825 5.43 24.58 5.89
CA ILE A 825 6.23 24.91 7.07
C ILE A 825 6.46 23.65 7.91
N ALA A 826 7.41 23.74 8.83
CA ALA A 826 7.66 22.75 9.86
C ALA A 826 7.94 23.44 11.20
N LYS A 827 7.82 22.68 12.29
CA LYS A 827 8.33 23.09 13.60
C LYS A 827 8.73 21.85 14.39
N TRP A 828 9.94 21.88 14.96
CA TRP A 828 10.43 20.86 15.88
C TRP A 828 9.89 21.15 17.29
N THR A 829 8.85 20.41 17.68
CA THR A 829 8.23 20.50 19.01
C THR A 829 7.77 19.09 19.44
N SER A 830 7.97 18.71 20.69
CA SER A 830 7.37 17.47 21.22
C SER A 830 5.84 17.57 21.26
N VAL A 831 5.14 16.43 21.27
CA VAL A 831 3.68 16.38 21.47
C VAL A 831 3.21 17.12 22.72
N PHE A 832 4.05 17.17 23.77
CA PHE A 832 3.74 17.82 25.04
C PHE A 832 3.72 19.35 24.93
N ASP A 833 4.78 19.93 24.36
CA ASP A 833 4.97 21.39 24.25
C ASP A 833 4.28 22.00 23.02
N MET A 834 3.69 21.16 22.17
CA MET A 834 2.93 21.59 20.99
C MET A 834 1.61 22.23 21.43
N THR A 835 1.52 23.55 21.27
CA THR A 835 0.27 24.31 21.47
C THR A 835 -0.66 24.10 20.28
N THR A 836 -1.96 24.35 20.45
CA THR A 836 -2.93 24.15 19.35
C THR A 836 -2.73 25.12 18.20
N GLU A 837 -2.26 26.34 18.42
CA GLU A 837 -1.97 27.30 17.35
C GLU A 837 -0.83 26.79 16.45
N GLN A 838 0.18 26.12 17.03
CA GLN A 838 1.26 25.48 16.27
C GLN A 838 0.75 24.30 15.43
N TRP A 839 -0.18 23.52 15.99
CA TRP A 839 -0.84 22.43 15.29
C TRP A 839 -1.70 22.97 14.13
N ASP A 840 -2.60 23.91 14.41
CA ASP A 840 -3.56 24.47 13.44
C ASP A 840 -2.82 25.22 12.32
N LEU A 841 -1.84 26.07 12.65
CA LEU A 841 -0.99 26.74 11.65
C LEU A 841 -0.28 25.73 10.73
N THR A 842 0.29 24.66 11.29
CA THR A 842 0.96 23.61 10.50
C THR A 842 -0.03 22.86 9.61
N MET A 843 -1.21 22.49 10.13
CA MET A 843 -2.24 21.79 9.37
C MET A 843 -2.85 22.67 8.27
N ASN A 844 -3.03 23.96 8.54
CA ASN A 844 -3.56 24.93 7.58
C ASN A 844 -2.57 25.18 6.43
N VAL A 845 -1.32 25.53 6.76
CA VAL A 845 -0.29 25.85 5.75
C VAL A 845 0.19 24.62 4.97
N ASN A 846 0.15 23.39 5.55
CA ASN A 846 0.60 22.18 4.85
C ASN A 846 -0.51 21.33 4.20
N ALA A 847 -1.75 21.36 4.69
CA ALA A 847 -2.81 20.44 4.26
C ALA A 847 -4.10 21.15 3.79
N ARG A 848 -4.60 22.17 4.50
CA ARG A 848 -5.73 23.01 4.03
C ARG A 848 -5.35 23.74 2.74
N SER A 849 -4.14 24.30 2.68
CA SER A 849 -3.60 24.93 1.47
C SER A 849 -3.57 23.98 0.27
N ALA A 850 -3.08 22.75 0.45
CA ALA A 850 -3.05 21.74 -0.60
C ALA A 850 -4.47 21.35 -1.05
N PHE A 851 -5.44 21.26 -0.14
CA PHE A 851 -6.86 21.07 -0.47
C PHE A 851 -7.40 22.21 -1.34
N LEU A 852 -7.25 23.46 -0.91
CA LEU A 852 -7.74 24.65 -1.62
C LEU A 852 -7.08 24.78 -3.00
N CYS A 853 -5.74 24.65 -3.06
CA CYS A 853 -4.98 24.66 -4.31
C CYS A 853 -5.47 23.60 -5.31
N TYR A 854 -5.80 22.40 -4.82
CA TYR A 854 -6.30 21.32 -5.68
C TYR A 854 -7.74 21.57 -6.13
N LYS A 855 -8.60 22.12 -5.25
CA LYS A 855 -10.00 22.49 -5.55
C LYS A 855 -10.07 23.49 -6.70
N TYR A 856 -9.50 24.68 -6.52
CA TYR A 856 -9.63 25.77 -7.50
C TYR A 856 -8.87 25.49 -8.80
N ALA A 857 -7.66 24.93 -8.74
CA ALA A 857 -6.96 24.51 -9.95
C ALA A 857 -7.68 23.36 -10.68
N GLY A 858 -8.27 22.40 -9.95
CA GLY A 858 -9.05 21.30 -10.52
C GLY A 858 -10.30 21.79 -11.25
N MET A 859 -11.11 22.63 -10.59
CA MET A 859 -12.29 23.26 -11.19
C MET A 859 -11.93 24.04 -12.46
N GLN A 860 -10.87 24.84 -12.43
CA GLN A 860 -10.41 25.60 -13.59
C GLN A 860 -9.87 24.71 -14.72
N MET A 861 -9.13 23.64 -14.41
CA MET A 861 -8.68 22.67 -15.42
C MET A 861 -9.85 21.92 -16.09
N ILE A 862 -10.92 21.63 -15.35
CA ILE A 862 -12.17 21.07 -15.90
C ILE A 862 -12.87 22.09 -16.80
N LYS A 863 -13.05 23.33 -16.33
CA LYS A 863 -13.65 24.44 -17.11
C LYS A 863 -12.93 24.70 -18.44
N GLN A 864 -11.61 24.44 -18.49
CA GLN A 864 -10.80 24.53 -19.72
C GLN A 864 -10.92 23.32 -20.66
N GLY A 865 -11.46 22.18 -20.21
CA GLY A 865 -11.67 20.97 -21.02
C GLY A 865 -10.40 20.27 -21.55
N LYS A 866 -9.20 20.68 -21.12
CA LYS A 866 -7.90 20.28 -21.71
C LYS A 866 -7.06 19.35 -20.82
N GLY A 867 -7.61 18.89 -19.69
CA GLY A 867 -6.87 18.17 -18.67
C GLY A 867 -5.83 19.05 -17.95
N GLY A 868 -4.88 18.43 -17.26
CA GLY A 868 -3.83 19.16 -16.54
C GLY A 868 -2.97 18.31 -15.61
N ARG A 869 -2.20 18.99 -14.76
CA ARG A 869 -1.28 18.41 -13.77
C ARG A 869 -1.47 19.10 -12.42
N ILE A 870 -1.67 18.33 -11.36
CA ILE A 870 -1.71 18.85 -9.99
C ILE A 870 -0.70 18.09 -9.13
N ILE A 871 0.17 18.82 -8.44
CA ILE A 871 1.38 18.31 -7.79
C ILE A 871 1.46 18.86 -6.36
N GLY A 872 1.51 18.01 -5.34
CA GLY A 872 1.62 18.41 -3.93
C GLY A 872 2.97 18.12 -3.27
N ALA A 873 3.42 19.02 -2.38
CA ALA A 873 4.57 18.82 -1.49
C ALA A 873 4.21 18.01 -0.24
N SER A 874 4.46 16.70 -0.28
CA SER A 874 4.46 15.85 0.91
C SER A 874 5.88 15.79 1.52
N SER A 875 6.27 14.67 2.12
CA SER A 875 7.61 14.41 2.69
C SER A 875 7.82 12.90 2.81
N VAL A 876 9.05 12.43 3.04
CA VAL A 876 9.27 11.08 3.59
C VAL A 876 8.59 10.91 4.96
N LEU A 877 8.34 12.00 5.70
CA LEU A 877 7.46 12.00 6.88
C LEU A 877 5.97 11.79 6.55
N GLY A 878 5.60 11.76 5.26
CA GLY A 878 4.32 11.24 4.76
C GLY A 878 4.34 9.73 4.46
N LYS A 879 5.51 9.07 4.51
CA LYS A 879 5.70 7.60 4.39
C LYS A 879 5.78 6.93 5.77
N GLN A 880 6.45 7.55 6.74
CA GLN A 880 6.79 7.04 8.08
C GLN A 880 6.75 8.19 9.11
N GLY A 881 6.36 7.94 10.35
CA GLY A 881 6.38 8.96 11.42
C GLY A 881 7.78 9.29 11.95
N SER A 882 7.93 10.49 12.54
CA SER A 882 9.14 10.96 13.22
C SER A 882 8.77 11.64 14.54
N PRO A 883 9.55 11.45 15.63
CA PRO A 883 9.37 12.22 16.86
C PRO A 883 9.65 13.70 16.62
N PHE A 884 9.13 14.54 17.52
CA PHE A 884 9.22 16.01 17.55
C PHE A 884 8.67 16.71 16.29
N ASN A 885 7.94 15.98 15.43
CA ASN A 885 7.43 16.44 14.15
C ASN A 885 5.93 16.09 13.99
N PHE A 886 5.16 16.17 15.07
CA PHE A 886 3.77 15.66 15.13
C PHE A 886 2.85 16.24 14.05
N ALA A 887 2.62 17.56 14.07
CA ALA A 887 1.76 18.24 13.10
C ALA A 887 2.32 18.18 11.66
N TYR A 888 3.64 18.19 11.50
CA TYR A 888 4.28 18.03 10.19
C TYR A 888 4.03 16.64 9.60
N THR A 889 4.24 15.60 10.40
CA THR A 889 3.95 14.20 10.02
C THR A 889 2.47 14.04 9.68
N ALA A 890 1.57 14.53 10.53
CA ALA A 890 0.13 14.46 10.33
C ALA A 890 -0.30 15.15 9.01
N SER A 891 0.16 16.38 8.77
CA SER A 891 -0.16 17.14 7.56
C SER A 891 0.43 16.53 6.29
N LYS A 892 1.69 16.06 6.30
CA LYS A 892 2.28 15.43 5.10
C LYS A 892 1.70 14.03 4.82
N PHE A 893 1.19 13.32 5.83
CA PHE A 893 0.27 12.18 5.63
C PHE A 893 -1.08 12.60 5.03
N ALA A 894 -1.67 13.71 5.49
CA ALA A 894 -2.94 14.23 4.98
C ALA A 894 -2.86 14.58 3.48
N VAL A 895 -1.80 15.29 3.05
CA VAL A 895 -1.50 15.58 1.63
C VAL A 895 -1.48 14.30 0.81
N ARG A 896 -0.77 13.25 1.27
CA ARG A 896 -0.72 11.94 0.61
C ARG A 896 -2.10 11.30 0.45
N GLY A 897 -2.98 11.44 1.45
CA GLY A 897 -4.36 10.96 1.36
C GLY A 897 -5.16 11.74 0.33
N LEU A 898 -5.03 13.07 0.36
CA LEU A 898 -5.71 14.01 -0.52
C LEU A 898 -5.32 13.83 -2.00
N THR A 899 -4.03 13.69 -2.30
CA THR A 899 -3.52 13.33 -3.64
C THR A 899 -4.17 12.06 -4.18
N GLN A 900 -4.40 11.06 -3.33
CA GLN A 900 -5.05 9.81 -3.74
C GLN A 900 -6.57 9.97 -3.91
N ALA A 901 -7.26 10.82 -3.15
CA ALA A 901 -8.67 11.12 -3.40
C ALA A 901 -8.83 11.86 -4.74
N ALA A 902 -8.06 12.94 -4.93
CA ALA A 902 -8.06 13.77 -6.12
C ALA A 902 -7.74 13.00 -7.41
N ALA A 903 -6.78 12.07 -7.38
CA ALA A 903 -6.47 11.22 -8.52
C ALA A 903 -7.64 10.32 -9.00
N LEU A 904 -8.64 10.07 -8.14
CA LEU A 904 -9.84 9.30 -8.50
C LEU A 904 -10.98 10.16 -9.05
N GLU A 905 -11.15 11.38 -8.54
CA GLU A 905 -12.21 12.32 -8.95
C GLU A 905 -11.80 13.14 -10.19
N PHE A 906 -10.55 13.57 -10.27
CA PHE A 906 -10.08 14.47 -11.33
C PHE A 906 -9.67 13.69 -12.59
N GLY A 907 -9.35 12.40 -12.42
CA GLY A 907 -8.87 11.52 -13.48
C GLY A 907 -9.76 11.44 -14.73
N PRO A 908 -11.10 11.30 -14.61
CA PRO A 908 -12.02 11.28 -15.76
C PRO A 908 -11.96 12.52 -16.66
N HIS A 909 -11.38 13.62 -16.17
CA HIS A 909 -11.24 14.88 -16.91
C HIS A 909 -9.84 15.05 -17.52
N GLY A 910 -9.01 14.00 -17.54
CA GLY A 910 -7.64 14.05 -18.07
C GLY A 910 -6.64 14.79 -17.16
N ILE A 911 -6.99 15.01 -15.89
CA ILE A 911 -6.14 15.67 -14.90
C ILE A 911 -5.43 14.60 -14.07
N THR A 912 -4.09 14.60 -14.08
CA THR A 912 -3.29 13.73 -13.21
C THR A 912 -2.98 14.43 -11.89
N VAL A 913 -3.12 13.73 -10.76
CA VAL A 913 -2.81 14.30 -9.44
C VAL A 913 -1.76 13.44 -8.73
N ASN A 914 -0.64 14.05 -8.35
CA ASN A 914 0.53 13.37 -7.79
C ASN A 914 1.15 14.16 -6.62
N ALA A 915 2.00 13.51 -5.83
CA ALA A 915 2.78 14.20 -4.81
C ALA A 915 4.22 13.66 -4.74
N TYR A 916 5.16 14.59 -4.66
CA TYR A 916 6.56 14.28 -4.37
C TYR A 916 6.78 14.25 -2.85
N ALA A 917 7.83 13.56 -2.40
CA ALA A 917 8.08 13.30 -0.98
C ALA A 917 9.58 13.51 -0.67
N PRO A 918 10.02 14.76 -0.44
CA PRO A 918 11.42 15.06 -0.18
C PRO A 918 11.99 14.28 1.01
N GLY A 919 13.25 13.86 0.88
CA GLY A 919 14.06 13.37 1.99
C GLY A 919 14.76 14.53 2.69
N ALA A 920 16.00 14.30 3.13
CA ALA A 920 16.93 15.36 3.49
C ALA A 920 17.29 16.18 2.23
N ILE A 921 16.79 17.42 2.15
CA ILE A 921 17.13 18.40 1.11
C ILE A 921 17.73 19.64 1.77
N ASP A 922 18.88 20.10 1.30
CA ASP A 922 19.49 21.34 1.81
C ASP A 922 18.59 22.54 1.50
N THR A 923 17.96 23.05 2.56
CA THR A 923 16.94 24.10 2.55
C THR A 923 16.87 24.74 3.94
N ASP A 924 16.35 25.96 4.00
CA ASP A 924 16.12 26.66 5.27
C ASP A 924 15.01 26.02 6.13
N MET A 925 14.33 24.98 5.62
CA MET A 925 13.43 24.15 6.41
C MET A 925 14.19 23.19 7.35
N LEU A 926 15.47 22.87 7.07
CA LEU A 926 16.24 21.88 7.84
C LEU A 926 16.29 22.17 9.37
N PRO A 927 16.58 23.39 9.84
CA PRO A 927 16.57 23.70 11.29
C PRO A 927 15.17 23.62 11.95
N HIS A 928 14.11 23.49 11.15
CA HIS A 928 12.73 23.38 11.62
C HIS A 928 12.17 21.95 11.58
N VAL A 929 12.92 20.98 11.04
CA VAL A 929 12.63 19.53 11.04
C VAL A 929 13.67 18.71 11.81
N LEU A 930 14.58 19.37 12.53
CA LEU A 930 15.70 18.80 13.29
C LEU A 930 15.87 19.52 14.64
N PRO A 931 16.66 18.99 15.60
CA PRO A 931 16.87 19.62 16.89
C PRO A 931 17.44 21.05 16.76
N PRO A 932 16.83 22.07 17.39
CA PRO A 932 17.30 23.44 17.35
C PRO A 932 18.67 23.60 18.01
N GLY A 933 19.41 24.65 17.63
CA GLY A 933 20.77 24.92 18.13
C GLY A 933 21.89 24.11 17.46
N THR A 934 21.56 23.10 16.65
CA THR A 934 22.56 22.33 15.89
C THR A 934 23.03 23.15 14.66
N PRO A 935 24.35 23.32 14.42
CA PRO A 935 24.86 24.01 13.23
C PRO A 935 24.45 23.34 11.90
N ARG A 936 24.20 24.14 10.85
CA ARG A 936 23.72 23.63 9.55
C ARG A 936 24.65 22.57 8.96
N ASP A 937 25.95 22.78 9.01
CA ASP A 937 26.95 21.83 8.46
C ASP A 937 26.95 20.50 9.22
N THR A 938 26.75 20.54 10.54
CA THR A 938 26.60 19.34 11.37
C THR A 938 25.32 18.58 11.02
N LEU A 939 24.21 19.29 10.81
CA LEU A 939 22.95 18.69 10.35
C LEU A 939 23.08 18.06 8.95
N LEU A 940 23.80 18.72 8.04
CA LEU A 940 24.07 18.20 6.69
C LEU A 940 24.95 16.95 6.73
N GLU A 941 26.05 16.93 7.49
CA GLU A 941 26.90 15.73 7.63
C GLU A 941 26.18 14.57 8.33
N GLU A 942 25.32 14.81 9.32
CA GLU A 942 24.48 13.75 9.87
C GLU A 942 23.47 13.23 8.84
N MET A 943 22.77 14.11 8.11
CA MET A 943 21.86 13.69 7.04
C MET A 943 22.56 12.90 5.93
N LYS A 944 23.80 13.29 5.59
CA LYS A 944 24.68 12.61 4.63
C LYS A 944 25.06 11.20 5.09
N LYS A 945 25.43 10.99 6.36
CA LYS A 945 25.70 9.66 6.94
C LYS A 945 24.51 8.71 6.80
N LEU A 946 23.29 9.24 7.01
CA LEU A 946 22.02 8.49 6.96
C LEU A 946 21.48 8.26 5.54
N SER A 947 22.00 8.99 4.54
CA SER A 947 21.70 8.79 3.12
C SER A 947 22.36 7.49 2.61
N PRO A 948 21.74 6.74 1.68
CA PRO A 948 22.41 5.62 1.01
C PRO A 948 23.58 6.10 0.17
N GLN A 949 23.39 7.24 -0.49
CA GLN A 949 24.30 7.84 -1.47
C GLN A 949 25.43 8.66 -0.84
N LYS A 950 25.48 8.74 0.50
CA LYS A 950 26.41 9.60 1.25
C LYS A 950 26.43 11.05 0.77
N ALA A 951 25.24 11.54 0.39
CA ALA A 951 24.96 12.89 -0.08
C ALA A 951 23.58 13.37 0.43
N VAL A 952 23.44 14.69 0.59
CA VAL A 952 22.16 15.37 0.83
C VAL A 952 21.61 15.88 -0.51
N GLY A 953 20.29 15.85 -0.71
CA GLY A 953 19.68 16.32 -1.96
C GLY A 953 19.63 17.84 -2.05
N THR A 954 19.51 18.38 -3.26
CA THR A 954 19.34 19.82 -3.51
C THR A 954 17.89 20.16 -3.90
N PRO A 955 17.47 21.44 -3.80
CA PRO A 955 16.20 21.90 -4.37
C PRO A 955 16.02 21.54 -5.85
N THR A 956 17.11 21.53 -6.62
CA THR A 956 17.12 21.17 -8.05
C THR A 956 16.74 19.71 -8.29
N ASP A 957 17.15 18.79 -7.41
CA ASP A 957 16.81 17.37 -7.56
C ASP A 957 15.31 17.11 -7.33
N ILE A 958 14.64 17.93 -6.51
CA ILE A 958 13.18 17.93 -6.39
C ILE A 958 12.53 18.61 -7.62
N ALA A 959 13.10 19.72 -8.10
CA ALA A 959 12.62 20.42 -9.29
C ALA A 959 12.63 19.52 -10.53
N ASN A 960 13.66 18.69 -10.71
CA ASN A 960 13.76 17.67 -11.75
C ASN A 960 12.61 16.66 -11.71
N VAL A 961 12.22 16.21 -10.52
CA VAL A 961 11.08 15.30 -10.32
C VAL A 961 9.75 15.99 -10.65
N VAL A 962 9.58 17.25 -10.21
CA VAL A 962 8.35 18.02 -10.49
C VAL A 962 8.22 18.35 -11.98
N SER A 963 9.32 18.69 -12.65
CA SER A 963 9.43 18.83 -14.12
C SER A 963 8.93 17.59 -14.85
N PHE A 964 9.46 16.41 -14.52
CA PHE A 964 9.02 15.15 -15.13
C PHE A 964 7.53 14.92 -14.89
N ILE A 965 7.01 15.13 -13.67
CA ILE A 965 5.57 14.99 -13.36
C ILE A 965 4.71 16.01 -14.11
N ALA A 966 5.19 17.25 -14.31
CA ALA A 966 4.50 18.29 -15.07
C ALA A 966 4.44 18.04 -16.59
N SER A 967 5.33 17.18 -17.11
CA SER A 967 5.47 16.92 -18.54
C SER A 967 4.28 16.21 -19.20
N LYS A 968 4.37 16.01 -20.52
CA LYS A 968 3.49 15.10 -21.28
C LYS A 968 3.90 13.64 -21.14
N GLU A 969 5.18 13.36 -20.89
CA GLU A 969 5.76 12.01 -20.80
C GLU A 969 5.22 11.23 -19.58
N SER A 970 4.86 11.95 -18.51
CA SER A 970 4.26 11.45 -17.28
C SER A 970 2.73 11.30 -17.31
N SER A 971 2.07 11.53 -18.45
CA SER A 971 0.60 11.60 -18.54
C SER A 971 -0.15 10.35 -18.03
N PHE A 972 0.50 9.19 -17.99
CA PHE A 972 -0.06 7.95 -17.42
C PHE A 972 0.06 7.84 -15.87
N ILE A 973 0.84 8.72 -15.23
CA ILE A 973 1.14 8.70 -13.80
C ILE A 973 0.09 9.55 -13.06
N THR A 974 -0.80 8.92 -12.30
CA THR A 974 -1.74 9.61 -11.39
C THR A 974 -1.91 8.82 -10.10
N GLY A 975 -2.17 9.49 -8.99
CA GLY A 975 -2.17 8.91 -7.64
C GLY A 975 -0.77 8.45 -7.19
N GLY A 976 0.27 8.91 -7.90
CA GLY A 976 1.67 8.66 -7.58
C GLY A 976 2.07 9.42 -6.32
N PHE A 977 2.77 8.73 -5.43
CA PHE A 977 3.22 9.29 -4.16
C PHE A 977 4.66 8.92 -3.86
N GLY A 978 5.52 9.94 -3.82
CA GLY A 978 6.93 9.81 -3.49
C GLY A 978 7.80 9.38 -4.66
N LEU A 979 7.71 10.11 -5.79
CA LEU A 979 8.69 10.06 -6.88
C LEU A 979 10.11 10.57 -6.48
N TYR A 980 10.32 10.79 -5.18
CA TYR A 980 11.59 10.96 -4.50
C TYR A 980 11.51 10.21 -3.16
N ARG A 981 12.61 9.61 -2.72
CA ARG A 981 12.86 9.13 -1.35
C ARG A 981 14.35 8.88 -1.20
N LEU A 982 14.92 9.35 -0.11
CA LEU A 982 16.17 8.77 0.42
C LEU A 982 15.77 7.66 1.40
N LEU A 983 16.24 6.43 1.18
CA LEU A 983 16.13 5.39 2.20
C LEU A 983 17.02 5.82 3.38
N ARG A 984 16.42 6.11 4.54
CA ARG A 984 17.23 6.37 5.73
C ARG A 984 17.86 5.05 6.16
N VAL A 985 19.19 4.98 6.20
CA VAL A 985 19.88 3.97 7.02
C VAL A 985 19.51 4.30 8.46
N GLU A 986 18.72 3.46 9.13
CA GLU A 986 18.28 3.77 10.50
C GLU A 986 19.47 3.65 11.45
N PRO A 987 19.88 4.74 12.12
CA PRO A 987 21.00 4.69 13.04
C PRO A 987 20.51 4.09 14.35
N ASN A 988 20.94 2.87 14.67
CA ASN A 988 20.91 2.35 16.03
C ASN A 988 19.51 2.19 16.68
N LEU A 989 18.47 1.77 15.94
CA LEU A 989 17.24 1.26 16.57
C LEU A 989 17.47 -0.06 17.36
N CYS A 990 18.68 -0.65 17.24
CA CYS A 990 19.24 -1.68 18.13
C CYS A 990 20.29 -1.14 19.14
N ARG A 991 20.18 0.12 19.61
CA ARG A 991 20.84 0.60 20.85
C ARG A 991 19.87 0.67 22.05
N SER A 992 18.92 -0.27 22.11
CA SER A 992 18.54 -0.80 23.43
C SER A 992 19.71 -1.62 23.99
N ASN A 993 20.00 -1.48 25.28
CA ASN A 993 21.29 -1.90 25.88
C ASN A 993 21.54 -3.42 25.98
N TYR A 994 20.80 -4.26 25.23
CA TYR A 994 20.80 -5.71 25.38
C TYR A 994 21.62 -6.48 24.32
N VAL A 995 21.82 -5.94 23.11
CA VAL A 995 22.67 -6.63 22.10
C VAL A 995 24.14 -6.65 22.55
N CYS A 996 24.62 -5.56 23.18
CA CYS A 996 25.95 -5.53 23.79
C CYS A 996 26.06 -6.43 25.04
N GLN A 997 24.96 -6.71 25.75
CA GLN A 997 24.99 -7.69 26.85
C GLN A 997 25.21 -9.11 26.35
N TRP A 998 24.67 -9.51 25.20
CA TRP A 998 24.98 -10.83 24.62
C TRP A 998 26.43 -10.95 24.15
N TRP A 999 27.01 -9.89 23.56
CA TRP A 999 28.43 -9.91 23.16
C TRP A 999 29.38 -9.88 24.38
N ASN A 1000 29.00 -9.15 25.44
CA ASN A 1000 29.74 -9.17 26.70
C ASN A 1000 29.55 -10.46 27.49
N LEU A 1001 28.37 -11.11 27.46
CA LEU A 1001 28.22 -12.48 27.98
C LEU A 1001 29.08 -13.46 27.20
N PHE A 1002 29.17 -13.35 25.87
CA PHE A 1002 30.03 -14.22 25.08
C PHE A 1002 31.51 -14.04 25.47
N ARG A 1003 31.96 -12.79 25.68
CA ARG A 1003 33.29 -12.53 26.25
C ARG A 1003 33.46 -13.03 27.68
N LEU A 1004 32.43 -12.94 28.54
CA LEU A 1004 32.51 -13.47 29.90
C LEU A 1004 32.59 -14.99 29.90
N THR A 1005 31.83 -15.67 29.04
CA THR A 1005 31.88 -17.13 28.88
C THR A 1005 33.22 -17.58 28.29
N VAL A 1006 33.84 -16.82 27.38
CA VAL A 1006 35.20 -17.11 26.89
C VAL A 1006 36.24 -16.89 28.01
N LEU A 1007 36.14 -15.80 28.78
CA LEU A 1007 36.99 -15.52 29.96
C LEU A 1007 36.62 -16.33 31.23
N ILE A 1008 35.81 -17.38 31.07
CA ILE A 1008 35.47 -18.41 32.07
C ILE A 1008 35.76 -19.83 31.48
N ILE A 1009 36.30 -19.89 30.26
CA ILE A 1009 36.70 -21.11 29.54
C ILE A 1009 38.20 -21.08 29.17
N GLU A 1010 38.80 -19.90 29.05
CA GLU A 1010 40.21 -19.62 29.32
C GLU A 1010 40.46 -19.44 30.83
#